data_AF-A0A2A2JCI0-F1
#
_entry.id   AF-A0A2A2JCI0-F1
#
_cell.length_a   1.000
_cell.length_b   1.000
_cell.length_c   1.000
_cell.angle_alpha   90.00
_cell.angle_beta   90.00
_cell.angle_gamma   90.00
#
_symmetry.space_group_name_H-M   'P 1'
#
loop_
_entity.id
_entity.type
_entity.pdbx_description
1 polymer ?
#
loop_
_entity_poly.entity_id
_entity_poly.type
_entity_poly.pdbx_seq_one_letter_code
_entity_poly.pdbx_strand_id
1 'polypeptide(L)'
;MGFGLPYTLAGFISALFVYSSAVDVQIPSFDVDSVSKVLQRLPVGWISEEFQDVRIEPNHRLKDGIVKILIDEDGNKIVEADSPTSALYGINAFLRTYCYTQITWSNSSFGNSCQKLSGQILEWRAPRVRYFGNPCTFSYSFVWWKWEEGWEKMLDWLALNGFNMLLMPVGQEALWQSTFEELGLSDQAVKQFFTGPAYLAWHRMGNLKNYGGGLSDEFMEGQLQLAKKIIKRMISLGMVPVLPTFAGFVPDAMENLYPKVKFNRNSCWNNFPSEHSCTLSVHPNEKLFLTIAKTFHQKLRENFGNVTHIYSADPYNEMKPTSKKLSDLKHMAEGIYAGASSIDKKAIWMLQGWAFFADKWTKQEVKAFLSGVPLGRLIVLDLIAEANPLWNVFNSFHGHHFIWCLLHNFGGTTEMRGNLRQINKGYQLALTSPNSMVGAGLAMEAINQNYIVYQFTIDRMWSNKMLIIPQWLDSFVSSRYGFSSKAALKTWSLIVNTFYSEPFNSSDRFNVFLYNRPKFGQRIKYWFDSEALDNIAAGLLHLLPSASGNSLFVADLNDVIREDMQYEMGNEVVLRIYEGYGMKDTDVVRSACRQLHTQMLEIDRYANYQLDEWIEAARQWGSDRAEADQLERNARDLVSTWGGRGENLDYAQREWAGLIQHYYTSRWTFFCDWLLSHDTFNSSAFNTAIFNIVEKPFATRP
;
A
#
# COMPACT_ATOMS: atom_id res chain seq x y z
N MET A 1 31.69 -32.58 -55.43
CA MET A 1 31.54 -32.21 -54.02
C MET A 1 31.06 -30.77 -53.98
N GLY A 2 29.81 -30.57 -53.59
CA GLY A 2 29.14 -29.26 -53.62
C GLY A 2 27.67 -29.47 -53.94
N PHE A 3 26.81 -29.14 -52.98
CA PHE A 3 25.37 -28.80 -53.00
C PHE A 3 25.02 -28.75 -51.49
N GLY A 4 24.63 -27.66 -50.84
CA GLY A 4 23.74 -26.57 -51.25
C GLY A 4 22.34 -26.86 -50.67
N LEU A 5 22.02 -26.33 -49.49
CA LEU A 5 20.65 -26.26 -48.94
C LEU A 5 20.48 -24.96 -48.11
N PRO A 6 19.35 -24.25 -48.21
CA PRO A 6 19.20 -22.87 -47.74
C PRO A 6 18.64 -22.79 -46.32
N TYR A 7 19.18 -21.85 -45.53
CA TYR A 7 18.58 -21.43 -44.26
C TYR A 7 17.38 -20.53 -44.56
N THR A 8 16.17 -21.01 -44.23
CA THR A 8 14.94 -20.23 -44.29
C THR A 8 14.93 -19.14 -43.21
N LEU A 9 14.87 -17.89 -43.68
CA LEU A 9 14.75 -16.62 -42.95
C LEU A 9 13.43 -16.45 -42.15
N ALA A 10 12.71 -17.52 -41.83
CA ALA A 10 11.35 -17.49 -41.26
C ALA A 10 11.30 -17.60 -39.73
N GLY A 11 12.42 -17.93 -39.07
CA GLY A 11 12.48 -18.10 -37.60
C GLY A 11 12.87 -16.85 -36.80
N PHE A 12 13.39 -15.81 -37.45
CA PHE A 12 13.89 -14.60 -36.77
C PHE A 12 12.90 -13.42 -36.78
N ILE A 13 11.87 -13.45 -37.64
CA ILE A 13 10.91 -12.34 -37.77
C ILE A 13 9.72 -12.50 -36.79
N SER A 14 9.40 -13.71 -36.37
CA SER A 14 8.28 -13.99 -35.45
C SER A 14 8.60 -13.76 -33.96
N ALA A 15 9.87 -13.70 -33.56
CA ALA A 15 10.27 -13.37 -32.19
C ALA A 15 10.32 -11.84 -31.91
N LEU A 16 10.45 -11.03 -32.96
CA LEU A 16 10.49 -9.56 -32.86
C LEU A 16 9.10 -8.90 -32.86
N PHE A 17 8.05 -9.62 -33.27
CA PHE A 17 6.69 -9.06 -33.37
C PHE A 17 5.78 -9.32 -32.16
N VAL A 18 6.22 -10.09 -31.15
CA VAL A 18 5.36 -10.47 -30.01
C VAL A 18 5.51 -9.54 -28.79
N TYR A 19 6.51 -8.66 -28.75
CA TYR A 19 6.84 -7.85 -27.55
C TYR A 19 6.50 -6.36 -27.64
N SER A 20 5.57 -5.94 -28.51
CA SER A 20 5.32 -4.49 -28.70
C SER A 20 3.91 -4.09 -29.14
N SER A 21 2.85 -4.72 -28.61
CA SER A 21 1.59 -3.95 -28.54
C SER A 21 1.68 -3.07 -27.29
N ALA A 22 1.97 -1.79 -27.46
CA ALA A 22 1.90 -0.83 -26.36
C ALA A 22 0.50 -0.89 -25.69
N VAL A 23 0.44 -0.89 -24.36
CA VAL A 23 -0.81 -0.67 -23.60
C VAL A 23 -1.48 0.60 -24.13
N ASP A 24 -2.61 0.45 -24.82
CA ASP A 24 -3.37 1.56 -25.42
C ASP A 24 -4.46 2.02 -24.45
N VAL A 25 -4.09 2.92 -23.55
CA VAL A 25 -5.01 3.52 -22.57
C VAL A 25 -5.27 4.96 -22.98
N GLN A 26 -6.55 5.28 -23.20
CA GLN A 26 -6.99 6.66 -23.39
C GLN A 26 -7.04 7.38 -22.05
N ILE A 27 -6.53 8.61 -22.02
CA ILE A 27 -6.62 9.49 -20.87
C ILE A 27 -7.72 10.51 -21.17
N PRO A 28 -8.69 10.72 -20.26
CA PRO A 28 -9.68 11.79 -20.42
C PRO A 28 -8.99 13.16 -20.55
N SER A 29 -9.69 14.14 -21.13
CA SER A 29 -9.19 15.51 -21.18
C SER A 29 -8.95 16.05 -19.77
N PHE A 30 -7.75 16.55 -19.52
CA PHE A 30 -7.32 17.09 -18.23
C PHE A 30 -7.16 18.61 -18.28
N ASP A 31 -7.06 19.21 -17.10
CA ASP A 31 -6.91 20.65 -16.92
C ASP A 31 -5.42 21.00 -16.90
N VAL A 32 -4.93 21.76 -17.87
CA VAL A 32 -3.52 22.19 -17.91
C VAL A 32 -3.17 23.14 -16.76
N ASP A 33 -4.15 23.88 -16.23
CA ASP A 33 -3.97 24.76 -15.07
C ASP A 33 -3.92 24.00 -13.75
N SER A 34 -4.14 22.67 -13.78
CA SER A 34 -4.07 21.82 -12.59
C SER A 34 -2.70 21.87 -11.91
N VAL A 35 -1.62 22.09 -12.68
CA VAL A 35 -0.26 22.27 -12.13
C VAL A 35 -0.22 23.51 -11.25
N SER A 36 -0.62 24.67 -11.77
CA SER A 36 -0.64 25.93 -11.01
C SER A 36 -1.49 25.80 -9.73
N LYS A 37 -2.65 25.14 -9.84
CA LYS A 37 -3.53 24.89 -8.68
C LYS A 37 -2.87 24.02 -7.60
N VAL A 38 -2.02 23.05 -7.97
CA VAL A 38 -1.23 22.26 -6.99
C VAL A 38 -0.20 23.15 -6.32
N LEU A 39 0.57 23.91 -7.09
CA LEU A 39 1.62 24.78 -6.56
C LEU A 39 1.06 25.86 -5.62
N GLN A 40 -0.11 26.42 -5.93
CA GLN A 40 -0.80 27.41 -5.11
C GLN A 40 -1.32 26.85 -3.78
N ARG A 41 -1.54 25.53 -3.66
CA ARG A 41 -1.93 24.90 -2.40
C ARG A 41 -0.73 24.56 -1.51
N LEU A 42 0.50 24.66 -2.02
CA LEU A 42 1.68 24.54 -1.18
C LEU A 42 1.72 25.73 -0.21
N PRO A 43 2.17 25.54 1.04
CA PRO A 43 2.15 26.58 2.06
C PRO A 43 3.13 27.73 1.81
N VAL A 44 3.98 27.64 0.77
CA VAL A 44 5.00 28.64 0.43
C VAL A 44 4.76 29.22 -0.98
N GLY A 45 4.40 30.50 -1.04
CA GLY A 45 4.00 31.16 -2.29
C GLY A 45 5.12 31.26 -3.34
N TRP A 46 6.38 31.35 -2.89
CA TRP A 46 7.53 31.52 -3.78
C TRP A 46 7.68 30.38 -4.80
N ILE A 47 7.23 29.15 -4.47
CA ILE A 47 7.29 28.02 -5.41
C ILE A 47 6.45 28.29 -6.65
N SER A 48 5.25 28.86 -6.48
CA SER A 48 4.39 29.20 -7.62
C SER A 48 4.98 30.34 -8.47
N GLU A 49 5.76 31.24 -7.85
CA GLU A 49 6.46 32.32 -8.53
C GLU A 49 7.71 31.83 -9.29
N GLU A 50 8.39 30.83 -8.73
CA GLU A 50 9.59 30.21 -9.32
C GLU A 50 9.28 29.42 -10.61
N PHE A 51 8.04 28.91 -10.74
CA PHE A 51 7.58 28.04 -11.84
C PHE A 51 6.33 28.58 -12.55
N GLN A 52 6.42 29.79 -13.09
CA GLN A 52 5.30 30.43 -13.79
C GLN A 52 5.08 29.93 -15.23
N ASP A 53 6.13 29.54 -15.95
CA ASP A 53 6.04 29.07 -17.35
C ASP A 53 6.04 27.54 -17.41
N VAL A 54 4.85 26.95 -17.36
CA VAL A 54 4.61 25.50 -17.50
C VAL A 54 3.88 25.23 -18.81
N ARG A 55 4.51 24.46 -19.69
CA ARG A 55 4.03 24.10 -21.02
C ARG A 55 3.78 22.60 -21.07
N ILE A 56 2.50 22.22 -21.21
CA ILE A 56 2.09 20.82 -21.31
C ILE A 56 1.62 20.58 -22.73
N GLU A 57 2.21 19.60 -23.41
CA GLU A 57 1.73 19.13 -24.72
C GLU A 57 0.64 18.07 -24.50
N PRO A 58 -0.65 18.38 -24.73
CA PRO A 58 -1.73 17.46 -24.37
C PRO A 58 -1.69 16.23 -25.28
N ASN A 59 -1.56 15.06 -24.65
CA ASN A 59 -1.67 13.79 -25.32
C ASN A 59 -2.66 12.89 -24.58
N HIS A 60 -3.83 12.66 -25.19
CA HIS A 60 -4.93 11.87 -24.61
C HIS A 60 -4.71 10.34 -24.66
N ARG A 61 -3.43 9.91 -24.68
CA ARG A 61 -3.02 8.51 -24.61
C ARG A 61 -1.87 8.37 -23.65
N LEU A 62 -1.90 7.31 -22.85
CA LEU A 62 -0.84 6.95 -21.94
C LEU A 62 0.46 6.66 -22.71
N LYS A 63 1.51 7.40 -22.40
CA LYS A 63 2.85 7.25 -22.98
C LYS A 63 3.91 7.33 -21.89
N ASP A 64 5.14 7.02 -22.28
CA ASP A 64 6.32 7.20 -21.42
C ASP A 64 6.40 8.68 -21.02
N GLY A 65 6.66 8.93 -19.74
CA GLY A 65 6.65 10.28 -19.18
C GLY A 65 7.93 11.02 -19.53
N ILE A 66 7.82 12.30 -19.81
CA ILE A 66 8.95 13.19 -20.02
C ILE A 66 8.66 14.57 -19.41
N VAL A 67 9.67 15.10 -18.72
CA VAL A 67 9.67 16.49 -18.28
C VAL A 67 11.06 17.07 -18.46
N LYS A 68 11.11 18.31 -18.95
CA LYS A 68 12.31 19.12 -19.08
C LYS A 68 12.12 20.42 -18.32
N ILE A 69 13.17 20.88 -17.65
CA ILE A 69 13.25 22.23 -17.11
C ILE A 69 14.40 22.92 -17.82
N LEU A 70 14.07 23.88 -18.68
CA LEU A 70 15.04 24.74 -19.35
C LEU A 70 15.30 25.95 -18.47
N ILE A 71 16.57 26.21 -18.18
CA ILE A 71 17.01 27.33 -17.36
C ILE A 71 17.87 28.24 -18.23
N ASP A 72 17.42 29.47 -18.45
CA ASP A 72 18.17 30.44 -19.24
C ASP A 72 19.37 31.03 -18.47
N GLU A 73 20.11 31.96 -19.09
CA GLU A 73 21.28 32.59 -18.47
C GLU A 73 20.92 33.49 -17.27
N ASP A 74 19.68 33.98 -17.22
CA ASP A 74 19.16 34.83 -16.13
C ASP A 74 18.54 34.00 -14.99
N GLY A 75 18.42 32.67 -15.17
CA GLY A 75 17.87 31.73 -14.20
C GLY A 75 16.35 31.51 -14.29
N ASN A 76 15.70 32.08 -15.31
CA ASN A 76 14.28 31.85 -15.58
C ASN A 76 14.05 30.41 -16.05
N LYS A 77 12.91 29.83 -15.65
CA LYS A 77 12.61 28.42 -15.85
C LYS A 77 11.41 28.24 -16.76
N ILE A 78 11.54 27.37 -17.75
CA ILE A 78 10.45 26.87 -18.57
C ILE A 78 10.32 25.38 -18.31
N VAL A 79 9.15 24.93 -17.87
CA VAL A 79 8.85 23.51 -17.65
C VAL A 79 8.10 22.97 -18.86
N GLU A 80 8.69 22.03 -19.60
CA GLU A 80 8.04 21.36 -20.73
C GLU A 80 7.74 19.91 -20.36
N ALA A 81 6.48 19.47 -20.49
CA ALA A 81 6.08 18.12 -20.08
C ALA A 81 4.96 17.52 -20.93
N ASP A 82 4.81 16.19 -20.87
CA ASP A 82 3.74 15.45 -21.56
C ASP A 82 2.41 15.37 -20.79
N SER A 83 2.43 15.69 -19.49
CA SER A 83 1.25 15.66 -18.61
C SER A 83 1.43 16.55 -17.37
N PRO A 84 0.35 16.92 -16.66
CA PRO A 84 0.44 17.63 -15.39
C PRO A 84 1.28 16.86 -14.36
N THR A 85 1.12 15.54 -14.26
CA THR A 85 1.90 14.70 -13.34
C THR A 85 3.40 14.70 -13.66
N SER A 86 3.78 14.75 -14.94
CA SER A 86 5.19 14.85 -15.34
C SER A 86 5.77 16.22 -15.00
N ALA A 87 5.04 17.31 -15.28
CA ALA A 87 5.46 18.65 -14.91
C ALA A 87 5.67 18.77 -13.39
N LEU A 88 4.69 18.32 -12.60
CA LEU A 88 4.74 18.35 -11.14
C LEU A 88 5.87 17.48 -10.57
N TYR A 89 6.15 16.33 -11.18
CA TYR A 89 7.33 15.54 -10.81
C TYR A 89 8.63 16.31 -11.05
N GLY A 90 8.82 16.89 -12.24
CA GLY A 90 10.03 17.65 -12.57
C GLY A 90 10.25 18.81 -11.60
N ILE A 91 9.20 19.56 -11.30
CA ILE A 91 9.22 20.65 -10.30
C ILE A 91 9.60 20.09 -8.92
N ASN A 92 8.94 19.02 -8.45
CA ASN A 92 9.23 18.45 -7.15
C ASN A 92 10.67 17.87 -7.06
N ALA A 93 11.17 17.26 -8.14
CA ALA A 93 12.55 16.79 -8.22
C ALA A 93 13.54 17.96 -8.14
N PHE A 94 13.25 19.07 -8.83
CA PHE A 94 14.04 20.29 -8.73
C PHE A 94 14.04 20.86 -7.31
N LEU A 95 12.87 20.93 -6.67
CA LEU A 95 12.71 21.41 -5.31
C LEU A 95 13.53 20.61 -4.30
N ARG A 96 13.54 19.27 -4.43
CA ARG A 96 14.37 18.38 -3.59
C ARG A 96 15.86 18.62 -3.80
N THR A 97 16.30 18.71 -5.06
CA THR A 97 17.73 18.77 -5.37
C THR A 97 18.33 20.16 -5.14
N TYR A 98 17.61 21.23 -5.45
CA TYR A 98 18.17 22.58 -5.53
C TYR A 98 17.56 23.57 -4.54
N CYS A 99 16.44 23.26 -3.90
CA CYS A 99 15.74 24.21 -3.03
C CYS A 99 15.52 23.69 -1.60
N TYR A 100 16.18 22.58 -1.25
CA TYR A 100 16.07 21.91 0.05
C TYR A 100 14.63 21.74 0.52
N THR A 101 13.72 21.40 -0.41
CA THR A 101 12.29 21.26 -0.13
C THR A 101 11.88 19.81 -0.33
N GLN A 102 11.30 19.20 0.70
CA GLN A 102 10.80 17.83 0.68
C GLN A 102 9.31 17.83 0.99
N ILE A 103 8.51 17.42 0.01
CA ILE A 103 7.06 17.29 0.15
C ILE A 103 6.73 15.82 0.41
N THR A 104 6.02 15.53 1.50
CA THR A 104 5.53 14.18 1.81
C THR A 104 4.02 14.17 2.01
N TRP A 105 3.42 12.98 2.10
CA TRP A 105 1.96 12.83 2.30
C TRP A 105 1.50 13.18 3.73
N SER A 106 2.41 13.38 4.69
CA SER A 106 2.09 13.78 6.07
C SER A 106 2.60 15.19 6.36
N ASN A 107 3.91 15.31 6.59
CA ASN A 107 4.63 16.54 6.91
C ASN A 107 5.56 16.93 5.77
N SER A 108 5.89 18.22 5.64
CA SER A 108 6.79 18.69 4.58
C SER A 108 7.80 19.67 5.14
N SER A 109 8.97 19.71 4.52
CA SER A 109 10.05 20.65 4.81
C SER A 109 10.21 21.57 3.61
N PHE A 110 10.29 22.88 3.84
CA PHE A 110 10.41 23.88 2.78
C PHE A 110 11.67 24.70 3.01
N GLY A 111 12.53 24.77 1.99
CA GLY A 111 13.63 25.72 1.98
C GLY A 111 13.15 27.14 1.70
N ASN A 112 14.05 28.11 1.91
CA ASN A 112 13.74 29.53 1.72
C ASN A 112 13.94 30.02 0.28
N SER A 113 14.77 29.32 -0.50
CA SER A 113 15.06 29.65 -1.89
C SER A 113 15.73 28.48 -2.61
N CYS A 114 15.89 28.59 -3.93
CA CYS A 114 16.63 27.65 -4.74
C CYS A 114 18.08 28.12 -4.99
N GLN A 115 18.98 27.15 -5.18
CA GLN A 115 20.31 27.40 -5.72
C GLN A 115 20.19 28.07 -7.10
N LYS A 116 21.03 29.09 -7.36
CA LYS A 116 21.07 29.75 -8.66
C LYS A 116 21.71 28.84 -9.69
N LEU A 117 21.02 28.65 -10.81
CA LEU A 117 21.43 27.82 -11.94
C LEU A 117 21.26 28.66 -13.21
N SER A 118 22.14 28.47 -14.20
CA SER A 118 22.10 29.22 -15.46
C SER A 118 22.52 28.32 -16.63
N GLY A 119 21.91 28.52 -17.79
CA GLY A 119 22.33 27.90 -19.05
C GLY A 119 22.29 26.37 -19.08
N GLN A 120 21.30 25.75 -18.46
CA GLN A 120 21.22 24.29 -18.33
C GLN A 120 19.83 23.72 -18.64
N ILE A 121 19.80 22.45 -19.06
CA ILE A 121 18.58 21.68 -19.28
C ILE A 121 18.60 20.46 -18.36
N LEU A 122 17.56 20.34 -17.53
CA LEU A 122 17.33 19.17 -16.71
C LEU A 122 16.23 18.32 -17.38
N GLU A 123 16.43 17.01 -17.47
CA GLU A 123 15.49 16.10 -18.12
C GLU A 123 15.28 14.83 -17.29
N TRP A 124 14.02 14.43 -17.13
CA TRP A 124 13.62 13.18 -16.49
C TRP A 124 12.70 12.37 -17.40
N ARG A 125 12.82 11.04 -17.31
CA ARG A 125 12.03 10.10 -18.11
C ARG A 125 11.54 8.95 -17.26
N ALA A 126 10.29 8.56 -17.46
CA ALA A 126 9.67 7.47 -16.71
C ALA A 126 8.91 6.50 -17.62
N PRO A 127 8.70 5.24 -17.19
CA PRO A 127 7.91 4.29 -17.96
C PRO A 127 6.46 4.77 -18.06
N ARG A 128 5.72 4.21 -19.02
CA ARG A 128 4.34 4.60 -19.35
C ARG A 128 3.39 4.63 -18.16
N VAL A 129 3.47 3.65 -17.27
CA VAL A 129 2.62 3.55 -16.08
C VAL A 129 3.46 3.81 -14.83
N ARG A 130 2.98 4.73 -13.99
CA ARG A 130 3.45 4.98 -12.62
C ARG A 130 2.26 4.79 -11.70
N TYR A 131 2.18 3.60 -11.12
CA TYR A 131 1.00 3.11 -10.43
C TYR A 131 1.06 3.33 -8.91
N PHE A 132 -0.08 3.66 -8.30
CA PHE A 132 -0.22 3.69 -6.85
C PHE A 132 -1.48 2.94 -6.41
N GLY A 133 -1.32 2.00 -5.48
CA GLY A 133 -2.43 1.44 -4.72
C GLY A 133 -2.31 -0.05 -4.40
N ASN A 134 -2.84 -0.41 -3.25
CA ASN A 134 -3.14 -1.77 -2.85
C ASN A 134 -4.51 -1.73 -2.17
N PRO A 135 -5.42 -2.70 -2.35
CA PRO A 135 -6.70 -2.67 -1.65
C PRO A 135 -6.55 -2.48 -0.14
N CYS A 136 -5.52 -3.08 0.45
CA CYS A 136 -5.22 -2.97 1.88
C CYS A 136 -4.95 -1.52 2.32
N THR A 137 -4.35 -0.66 1.47
CA THR A 137 -4.09 0.76 1.82
C THR A 137 -5.39 1.50 2.13
N PHE A 138 -6.49 1.12 1.48
CA PHE A 138 -7.80 1.73 1.70
C PHE A 138 -8.43 1.34 3.03
N SER A 139 -7.99 0.24 3.64
CA SER A 139 -8.41 -0.20 4.97
C SER A 139 -7.46 0.27 6.06
N TYR A 140 -6.15 0.10 5.87
CA TYR A 140 -5.15 0.39 6.89
C TYR A 140 -4.72 1.86 6.96
N SER A 141 -5.11 2.69 6.00
CA SER A 141 -4.72 4.10 5.96
C SER A 141 -5.87 5.04 5.59
N PHE A 142 -6.57 4.79 4.48
CA PHE A 142 -7.50 5.79 3.93
C PHE A 142 -8.94 5.68 4.45
N VAL A 143 -9.30 4.63 5.19
CA VAL A 143 -10.69 4.28 5.51
C VAL A 143 -11.47 5.42 6.19
N TRP A 144 -10.79 6.24 6.99
CA TRP A 144 -11.42 7.35 7.74
C TRP A 144 -11.21 8.71 7.08
N TRP A 145 -10.54 8.78 5.92
CA TRP A 145 -10.20 10.05 5.29
C TRP A 145 -11.41 10.73 4.67
N LYS A 146 -11.53 12.03 4.96
CA LYS A 146 -12.41 12.98 4.27
C LYS A 146 -11.65 13.67 3.13
N TRP A 147 -12.33 14.59 2.44
CA TRP A 147 -11.79 15.25 1.24
C TRP A 147 -10.57 16.14 1.55
N GLU A 148 -10.74 17.15 2.41
CA GLU A 148 -9.77 18.24 2.60
C GLU A 148 -8.60 17.77 3.49
N GLU A 149 -8.89 16.95 4.50
CA GLU A 149 -7.92 16.49 5.49
C GLU A 149 -6.98 15.41 4.94
N GLY A 150 -7.45 14.59 3.98
CA GLY A 150 -6.72 13.45 3.44
C GLY A 150 -6.60 13.43 1.91
N TRP A 151 -7.71 13.25 1.20
CA TRP A 151 -7.69 12.91 -0.22
C TRP A 151 -7.11 13.98 -1.14
N GLU A 152 -7.43 15.26 -0.93
CA GLU A 152 -6.90 16.33 -1.78
C GLU A 152 -5.37 16.45 -1.67
N LYS A 153 -4.85 16.41 -0.44
CA LYS A 153 -3.40 16.43 -0.16
C LYS A 153 -2.70 15.20 -0.73
N MET A 154 -3.32 14.02 -0.60
CA MET A 154 -2.76 12.79 -1.15
C MET A 154 -2.70 12.83 -2.67
N LEU A 155 -3.73 13.32 -3.36
CA LEU A 155 -3.72 13.45 -4.82
C LEU A 155 -2.69 14.47 -5.30
N ASP A 156 -2.48 15.57 -4.56
CA ASP A 156 -1.41 16.52 -4.84
C ASP A 156 -0.02 15.90 -4.64
N TRP A 157 0.19 15.15 -3.55
CA TRP A 157 1.44 14.42 -3.33
C TRP A 157 1.68 13.36 -4.42
N LEU A 158 0.65 12.61 -4.83
CA LEU A 158 0.74 11.64 -5.92
C LEU A 158 1.10 12.31 -7.25
N ALA A 159 0.53 13.49 -7.53
CA ALA A 159 0.84 14.25 -8.73
C ALA A 159 2.28 14.80 -8.70
N LEU A 160 2.72 15.35 -7.56
CA LEU A 160 4.10 15.82 -7.33
C LEU A 160 5.13 14.67 -7.40
N ASN A 161 4.70 13.43 -7.26
CA ASN A 161 5.56 12.24 -7.42
C ASN A 161 5.33 11.53 -8.77
N GLY A 162 4.51 12.12 -9.64
CA GLY A 162 4.38 11.70 -11.03
C GLY A 162 3.52 10.46 -11.25
N PHE A 163 2.75 10.02 -10.24
CA PHE A 163 1.82 8.91 -10.41
C PHE A 163 0.70 9.30 -11.39
N ASN A 164 0.42 8.42 -12.36
CA ASN A 164 -0.58 8.67 -13.39
C ASN A 164 -1.66 7.58 -13.46
N MET A 165 -1.60 6.57 -12.60
CA MET A 165 -2.60 5.52 -12.52
C MET A 165 -2.79 5.10 -11.07
N LEU A 166 -4.03 5.13 -10.57
CA LEU A 166 -4.31 4.83 -9.17
C LEU A 166 -5.47 3.83 -9.05
N LEU A 167 -5.37 2.91 -8.08
CA LEU A 167 -6.51 2.09 -7.67
C LEU A 167 -7.62 2.98 -7.12
N MET A 168 -8.88 2.71 -7.50
CA MET A 168 -10.02 3.52 -7.09
C MET A 168 -11.22 2.65 -6.65
N PRO A 169 -11.15 2.05 -5.45
CA PRO A 169 -12.19 1.17 -4.92
C PRO A 169 -13.23 1.90 -4.05
N VAL A 170 -13.02 3.18 -3.73
CA VAL A 170 -13.89 3.95 -2.81
C VAL A 170 -15.29 4.10 -3.39
N GLY A 171 -16.31 3.97 -2.53
CA GLY A 171 -17.71 4.19 -2.87
C GLY A 171 -18.37 3.07 -3.68
N GLN A 172 -17.67 1.97 -3.97
CA GLN A 172 -18.23 0.89 -4.79
C GLN A 172 -19.37 0.12 -4.09
N GLU A 173 -19.43 0.14 -2.76
CA GLU A 173 -20.45 -0.57 -1.98
C GLU A 173 -21.86 -0.05 -2.28
N ALA A 174 -22.04 1.27 -2.41
CA ALA A 174 -23.33 1.86 -2.83
C ALA A 174 -23.78 1.34 -4.21
N LEU A 175 -22.83 1.16 -5.13
CA LEU A 175 -23.11 0.65 -6.47
C LEU A 175 -23.41 -0.85 -6.46
N TRP A 176 -22.74 -1.61 -5.60
CA TRP A 176 -23.06 -3.02 -5.37
C TRP A 176 -24.42 -3.19 -4.71
N GLN A 177 -24.78 -2.35 -3.74
CA GLN A 177 -26.11 -2.37 -3.12
C GLN A 177 -27.19 -2.20 -4.19
N SER A 178 -27.11 -1.12 -4.97
CA SER A 178 -28.06 -0.87 -6.06
C SER A 178 -28.10 -2.01 -7.09
N THR A 179 -26.95 -2.61 -7.41
CA THR A 179 -26.86 -3.74 -8.34
C THR A 179 -27.61 -4.97 -7.80
N PHE A 180 -27.44 -5.31 -6.52
CA PHE A 180 -28.08 -6.47 -5.92
C PHE A 180 -29.58 -6.27 -5.67
N GLU A 181 -29.99 -5.06 -5.32
CA GLU A 181 -31.41 -4.69 -5.21
C GLU A 181 -32.13 -4.79 -6.56
N GLU A 182 -31.50 -4.31 -7.65
CA GLU A 182 -32.05 -4.45 -9.01
C GLU A 182 -32.23 -5.91 -9.43
N LEU A 183 -31.41 -6.81 -8.89
CA LEU A 183 -31.50 -8.25 -9.11
C LEU A 183 -32.52 -8.96 -8.21
N GLY A 184 -33.17 -8.23 -7.30
CA GLY A 184 -34.28 -8.70 -6.46
C GLY A 184 -33.91 -9.04 -5.01
N LEU A 185 -32.71 -8.71 -4.53
CA LEU A 185 -32.39 -8.86 -3.11
C LEU A 185 -33.03 -7.76 -2.27
N SER A 186 -33.40 -8.09 -1.03
CA SER A 186 -33.85 -7.09 -0.07
C SER A 186 -32.67 -6.30 0.48
N ASP A 187 -32.91 -5.04 0.85
CA ASP A 187 -31.93 -4.17 1.51
C ASP A 187 -31.26 -4.87 2.71
N GLN A 188 -32.03 -5.54 3.56
CA GLN A 188 -31.50 -6.30 4.69
C GLN A 188 -30.53 -7.41 4.28
N ALA A 189 -30.82 -8.15 3.20
CA ALA A 189 -29.95 -9.23 2.72
C ALA A 189 -28.63 -8.69 2.17
N VAL A 190 -28.65 -7.49 1.57
CA VAL A 190 -27.47 -6.80 1.07
C VAL A 190 -26.65 -6.22 2.23
N LYS A 191 -27.28 -5.58 3.21
CA LYS A 191 -26.59 -5.04 4.40
C LYS A 191 -25.89 -6.12 5.22
N GLN A 192 -26.44 -7.33 5.24
CA GLN A 192 -25.80 -8.52 5.86
C GLN A 192 -24.67 -9.14 5.02
N PHE A 193 -24.31 -8.56 3.88
CA PHE A 193 -23.17 -9.00 3.07
C PHE A 193 -21.92 -8.16 3.32
N PHE A 194 -22.06 -6.84 3.37
CA PHE A 194 -20.92 -5.94 3.56
C PHE A 194 -20.28 -6.10 4.93
N THR A 195 -18.95 -5.93 4.99
CA THR A 195 -18.25 -5.75 6.25
C THR A 195 -18.36 -4.30 6.74
N GLY A 196 -17.94 -4.03 7.96
CA GLY A 196 -17.66 -2.68 8.41
C GLY A 196 -16.51 -2.04 7.63
N PRO A 197 -16.38 -0.69 7.66
CA PRO A 197 -15.48 0.05 6.76
C PRO A 197 -14.02 -0.37 6.84
N ALA A 198 -13.52 -0.66 8.05
CA ALA A 198 -12.14 -1.06 8.30
C ALA A 198 -11.73 -2.32 7.53
N TYR A 199 -12.67 -3.18 7.14
CA TYR A 199 -12.40 -4.48 6.52
C TYR A 199 -12.72 -4.54 5.02
N LEU A 200 -13.07 -3.42 4.41
CA LEU A 200 -13.54 -3.40 3.02
C LEU A 200 -12.51 -3.91 2.01
N ALA A 201 -11.20 -3.78 2.28
CA ALA A 201 -10.18 -4.41 1.44
C ALA A 201 -10.42 -5.92 1.27
N TRP A 202 -10.56 -6.65 2.38
CA TRP A 202 -10.80 -8.09 2.41
C TRP A 202 -12.22 -8.46 1.99
N HIS A 203 -13.18 -7.57 2.17
CA HIS A 203 -14.52 -7.77 1.61
C HIS A 203 -14.50 -7.78 0.08
N ARG A 204 -13.89 -6.76 -0.53
CA ARG A 204 -13.81 -6.59 -1.99
C ARG A 204 -13.01 -7.71 -2.66
N MET A 205 -12.01 -8.23 -1.95
CA MET A 205 -11.22 -9.39 -2.37
C MET A 205 -11.91 -10.75 -2.09
N GLY A 206 -13.10 -10.73 -1.48
CA GLY A 206 -13.94 -11.91 -1.21
C GLY A 206 -13.55 -12.73 0.02
N ASN A 207 -12.53 -12.30 0.77
CA ASN A 207 -12.06 -12.98 1.97
C ASN A 207 -13.07 -12.91 3.12
N LEU A 208 -13.75 -11.75 3.27
CA LEU A 208 -14.68 -11.48 4.36
C LEU A 208 -16.07 -11.05 3.88
N LYS A 209 -17.08 -11.32 4.70
CA LYS A 209 -18.44 -10.81 4.58
C LYS A 209 -18.99 -10.54 5.98
N ASN A 210 -19.97 -9.64 6.13
CA ASN A 210 -20.74 -9.47 7.37
C ASN A 210 -19.94 -9.35 8.69
N TYR A 211 -18.69 -8.90 8.66
CA TYR A 211 -17.85 -8.72 9.86
C TYR A 211 -17.71 -7.22 10.16
N GLY A 212 -17.70 -6.83 11.44
CA GLY A 212 -17.50 -5.42 11.81
C GLY A 212 -18.74 -4.53 11.68
N GLY A 213 -19.95 -5.10 11.57
CA GLY A 213 -21.21 -4.35 11.72
C GLY A 213 -21.87 -3.83 10.45
N GLY A 214 -21.30 -4.11 9.27
CA GLY A 214 -21.87 -3.69 7.98
C GLY A 214 -21.73 -2.19 7.72
N LEU A 215 -22.53 -1.67 6.78
CA LEU A 215 -22.49 -0.27 6.36
C LEU A 215 -23.91 0.34 6.42
N SER A 216 -24.01 1.56 6.90
CA SER A 216 -25.23 2.37 6.76
C SER A 216 -25.37 2.93 5.34
N ASP A 217 -26.59 3.32 4.98
CA ASP A 217 -26.85 3.97 3.70
C ASP A 217 -26.16 5.35 3.64
N GLU A 218 -26.13 6.07 4.77
CA GLU A 218 -25.44 7.35 4.94
C GLU A 218 -23.94 7.23 4.69
N PHE A 219 -23.29 6.21 5.25
CA PHE A 219 -21.86 5.95 5.04
C PHE A 219 -21.59 5.62 3.56
N MET A 220 -22.39 4.72 2.96
CA MET A 220 -22.23 4.31 1.57
C MET A 220 -22.40 5.50 0.61
N GLU A 221 -23.43 6.33 0.80
CA GLU A 221 -23.66 7.52 0.00
C GLU A 221 -22.54 8.56 0.19
N GLY A 222 -22.08 8.77 1.44
CA GLY A 222 -20.95 9.64 1.74
C GLY A 222 -19.66 9.22 1.02
N GLN A 223 -19.36 7.92 1.01
CA GLN A 223 -18.23 7.35 0.28
C GLN A 223 -18.40 7.47 -1.25
N LEU A 224 -19.61 7.31 -1.78
CA LEU A 224 -19.89 7.52 -3.21
C LEU A 224 -19.68 8.98 -3.63
N GLN A 225 -20.13 9.95 -2.83
CA GLN A 225 -19.88 11.36 -3.09
C GLN A 225 -18.41 11.72 -2.98
N LEU A 226 -17.69 11.13 -2.02
CA LEU A 226 -16.23 11.27 -1.92
C LEU A 226 -15.54 10.70 -3.17
N ALA A 227 -15.93 9.52 -3.64
CA ALA A 227 -15.39 8.91 -4.85
C ALA A 227 -15.55 9.81 -6.10
N LYS A 228 -16.71 10.48 -6.25
CA LYS A 228 -16.93 11.45 -7.33
C LYS A 228 -15.94 12.62 -7.29
N LYS A 229 -15.63 13.14 -6.09
CA LYS A 229 -14.61 14.21 -5.92
C LYS A 229 -13.20 13.71 -6.26
N ILE A 230 -12.82 12.54 -5.77
CA ILE A 230 -11.52 11.91 -6.02
C ILE A 230 -11.31 11.69 -7.52
N ILE A 231 -12.25 11.02 -8.19
CA ILE A 231 -12.16 10.71 -9.63
C ILE A 231 -12.08 11.99 -10.47
N LYS A 232 -12.91 13.00 -10.16
CA LYS A 232 -12.86 14.30 -10.85
C LYS A 232 -11.47 14.95 -10.73
N ARG A 233 -10.87 14.92 -9.53
CA ARG A 233 -9.54 15.49 -9.30
C ARG A 233 -8.44 14.69 -9.99
N MET A 234 -8.49 13.37 -9.93
CA MET A 234 -7.57 12.48 -10.66
C MET A 234 -7.57 12.81 -12.15
N ILE A 235 -8.74 12.91 -12.77
CA ILE A 235 -8.88 13.28 -14.19
C ILE A 235 -8.29 14.66 -14.45
N SER A 236 -8.57 15.66 -13.59
CA SER A 236 -8.01 17.01 -13.76
C SER A 236 -6.48 17.03 -13.78
N LEU A 237 -5.85 16.08 -13.08
CA LEU A 237 -4.40 15.91 -13.00
C LEU A 237 -3.83 15.01 -14.11
N GLY A 238 -4.67 14.49 -15.02
CA GLY A 238 -4.24 13.55 -16.06
C GLY A 238 -3.98 12.12 -15.54
N MET A 239 -4.51 11.77 -14.37
CA MET A 239 -4.42 10.43 -13.81
C MET A 239 -5.56 9.53 -14.31
N VAL A 240 -5.27 8.24 -14.46
CA VAL A 240 -6.23 7.19 -14.85
C VAL A 240 -6.73 6.45 -13.61
N PRO A 241 -8.02 6.53 -13.26
CA PRO A 241 -8.60 5.70 -12.20
C PRO A 241 -8.74 4.26 -12.65
N VAL A 242 -8.38 3.31 -11.78
CA VAL A 242 -8.66 1.88 -11.95
C VAL A 242 -9.91 1.56 -11.13
N LEU A 243 -11.04 1.39 -11.82
CA LEU A 243 -12.34 1.13 -11.19
C LEU A 243 -12.54 -0.36 -10.93
N PRO A 244 -13.40 -0.78 -9.98
CA PRO A 244 -13.68 -2.20 -9.78
C PRO A 244 -14.42 -2.85 -10.96
N THR A 245 -14.32 -4.18 -11.09
CA THR A 245 -15.23 -5.00 -11.89
C THR A 245 -15.66 -6.25 -11.10
N PHE A 246 -16.65 -6.98 -11.60
CA PHE A 246 -17.19 -8.15 -10.92
C PHE A 246 -16.19 -9.31 -10.89
N ALA A 247 -15.79 -9.71 -9.67
CA ALA A 247 -14.93 -10.87 -9.42
C ALA A 247 -15.70 -12.17 -9.12
N GLY A 248 -17.04 -12.14 -9.14
CA GLY A 248 -17.88 -13.31 -8.90
C GLY A 248 -18.56 -13.36 -7.52
N PHE A 249 -18.08 -12.59 -6.53
CA PHE A 249 -18.57 -12.63 -5.15
C PHE A 249 -19.97 -12.03 -4.99
N VAL A 250 -20.84 -12.70 -4.24
CA VAL A 250 -22.24 -12.30 -4.06
C VAL A 250 -22.77 -12.59 -2.65
N PRO A 251 -23.85 -11.93 -2.20
CA PRO A 251 -24.54 -12.27 -0.95
C PRO A 251 -25.06 -13.72 -0.96
N ASP A 252 -25.01 -14.39 0.20
CA ASP A 252 -25.49 -15.78 0.36
C ASP A 252 -26.97 -15.93 -0.03
N ALA A 253 -27.78 -14.88 0.16
CA ALA A 253 -29.20 -14.85 -0.22
C ALA A 253 -29.45 -15.08 -1.72
N MET A 254 -28.44 -14.90 -2.58
CA MET A 254 -28.54 -15.17 -4.02
C MET A 254 -28.82 -16.64 -4.34
N GLU A 255 -28.37 -17.59 -3.52
CA GLU A 255 -28.69 -19.03 -3.69
C GLU A 255 -30.20 -19.27 -3.59
N ASN A 256 -30.87 -18.59 -2.67
CA ASN A 256 -32.33 -18.71 -2.49
C ASN A 256 -33.10 -18.01 -3.61
N LEU A 257 -32.61 -16.86 -4.06
CA LEU A 257 -33.23 -16.08 -5.13
C LEU A 257 -33.07 -16.74 -6.51
N TYR A 258 -31.95 -17.42 -6.75
CA TYR A 258 -31.62 -18.10 -8.00
C TYR A 258 -31.30 -19.60 -7.79
N PRO A 259 -32.28 -20.44 -7.37
CA PRO A 259 -32.02 -21.82 -6.92
C PRO A 259 -31.57 -22.79 -8.03
N LYS A 260 -31.65 -22.36 -9.30
CA LYS A 260 -31.20 -23.16 -10.45
C LYS A 260 -29.80 -22.77 -10.94
N VAL A 261 -29.23 -21.68 -10.44
CA VAL A 261 -27.89 -21.19 -10.80
C VAL A 261 -26.85 -21.95 -9.99
N LYS A 262 -25.72 -22.29 -10.61
CA LYS A 262 -24.60 -22.88 -9.90
C LYS A 262 -23.76 -21.80 -9.22
N PHE A 263 -23.51 -21.99 -7.94
CA PHE A 263 -22.62 -21.17 -7.15
C PHE A 263 -21.44 -22.01 -6.63
N ASN A 264 -20.33 -21.35 -6.30
CA ASN A 264 -19.20 -21.92 -5.60
C ASN A 264 -19.08 -21.24 -4.24
N ARG A 265 -18.89 -22.01 -3.18
CA ARG A 265 -18.46 -21.48 -1.88
C ARG A 265 -16.95 -21.50 -1.83
N ASN A 266 -16.36 -20.33 -1.61
CA ASN A 266 -14.90 -20.19 -1.51
C ASN A 266 -14.40 -20.74 -0.16
N SER A 267 -13.10 -20.99 -0.07
CA SER A 267 -12.46 -21.41 1.18
C SER A 267 -12.62 -20.32 2.24
N CYS A 268 -12.85 -20.72 3.50
CA CYS A 268 -12.85 -19.80 4.62
C CYS A 268 -11.44 -19.25 4.82
N TRP A 269 -11.32 -17.93 4.95
CA TRP A 269 -10.05 -17.25 5.03
C TRP A 269 -9.64 -17.06 6.49
N ASN A 270 -8.39 -17.40 6.78
CA ASN A 270 -7.70 -17.16 8.05
C ASN A 270 -8.53 -17.48 9.33
N ASN A 271 -9.16 -18.67 9.35
CA ASN A 271 -9.95 -19.18 10.47
C ASN A 271 -11.18 -18.35 10.86
N PHE A 272 -11.60 -17.38 10.04
CA PHE A 272 -12.90 -16.73 10.23
C PHE A 272 -14.02 -17.76 10.06
N PRO A 273 -15.06 -17.69 10.91
CA PRO A 273 -16.22 -18.58 10.78
C PRO A 273 -16.98 -18.29 9.48
N SER A 274 -17.79 -19.25 9.02
CA SER A 274 -18.50 -19.15 7.74
C SER A 274 -19.55 -18.05 7.66
N GLU A 275 -20.00 -17.55 8.81
CA GLU A 275 -20.82 -16.33 8.91
C GLU A 275 -20.06 -15.08 8.45
N HIS A 276 -18.73 -15.07 8.56
CA HIS A 276 -17.87 -13.93 8.27
C HIS A 276 -16.91 -14.14 7.09
N SER A 277 -16.90 -15.33 6.48
CA SER A 277 -16.00 -15.68 5.38
C SER A 277 -16.65 -16.74 4.46
N CYS A 278 -15.83 -17.51 3.73
CA CYS A 278 -16.26 -18.55 2.79
C CYS A 278 -17.32 -17.99 1.81
N THR A 279 -16.98 -16.84 1.23
CA THR A 279 -17.90 -16.02 0.45
C THR A 279 -18.46 -16.79 -0.73
N LEU A 280 -19.75 -16.63 -0.98
CA LEU A 280 -20.43 -17.22 -2.11
C LEU A 280 -19.98 -16.53 -3.41
N SER A 281 -19.79 -17.30 -4.48
CA SER A 281 -19.52 -16.76 -5.81
C SER A 281 -20.36 -17.43 -6.88
N VAL A 282 -20.77 -16.66 -7.88
CA VAL A 282 -21.46 -17.21 -9.06
C VAL A 282 -20.46 -17.99 -9.90
N HIS A 283 -20.82 -19.20 -10.33
CA HIS A 283 -19.95 -19.95 -11.23
C HIS A 283 -19.79 -19.19 -12.56
N PRO A 284 -18.58 -19.02 -13.12
CA PRO A 284 -18.33 -18.11 -14.26
C PRO A 284 -19.09 -18.47 -15.55
N ASN A 285 -19.48 -19.74 -15.71
CA ASN A 285 -20.28 -20.20 -16.86
C ASN A 285 -21.78 -19.90 -16.76
N GLU A 286 -22.26 -19.40 -15.62
CA GLU A 286 -23.68 -19.06 -15.44
C GLU A 286 -24.01 -17.72 -16.10
N LYS A 287 -25.15 -17.64 -16.78
CA LYS A 287 -25.62 -16.37 -17.40
C LYS A 287 -25.75 -15.24 -16.37
N LEU A 288 -26.03 -15.60 -15.12
CA LEU A 288 -26.13 -14.65 -14.01
C LEU A 288 -24.82 -13.89 -13.79
N PHE A 289 -23.65 -14.51 -14.00
CA PHE A 289 -22.34 -13.86 -13.82
C PHE A 289 -22.21 -12.63 -14.72
N LEU A 290 -22.49 -12.78 -16.02
CA LEU A 290 -22.48 -11.69 -16.99
C LEU A 290 -23.58 -10.66 -16.74
N THR A 291 -24.72 -11.10 -16.20
CA THR A 291 -25.84 -10.19 -15.88
C THR A 291 -25.42 -9.24 -14.76
N ILE A 292 -24.91 -9.76 -13.64
CA ILE A 292 -24.39 -8.96 -12.52
C ILE A 292 -23.30 -8.01 -12.99
N ALA A 293 -22.32 -8.51 -13.74
CA ALA A 293 -21.22 -7.70 -14.23
C ALA A 293 -21.71 -6.53 -15.10
N LYS A 294 -22.67 -6.77 -16.00
CA LYS A 294 -23.25 -5.72 -16.85
C LYS A 294 -24.00 -4.68 -16.04
N THR A 295 -24.85 -5.11 -15.11
CA THR A 295 -25.62 -4.21 -14.23
C THR A 295 -24.66 -3.31 -13.43
N PHE A 296 -23.63 -3.87 -12.82
CA PHE A 296 -22.63 -3.09 -12.08
C PHE A 296 -21.90 -2.07 -12.98
N HIS A 297 -21.47 -2.48 -14.17
CA HIS A 297 -20.82 -1.56 -15.13
C HIS A 297 -21.76 -0.47 -15.65
N GLN A 298 -23.07 -0.71 -15.73
CA GLN A 298 -24.06 0.32 -16.00
C GLN A 298 -24.11 1.34 -14.86
N LYS A 299 -24.19 0.88 -13.60
CA LYS A 299 -24.14 1.77 -12.41
C LYS A 299 -22.87 2.60 -12.33
N LEU A 300 -21.71 2.02 -12.67
CA LEU A 300 -20.44 2.75 -12.78
C LEU A 300 -20.52 3.87 -13.80
N ARG A 301 -21.04 3.58 -15.01
CA ARG A 301 -21.18 4.59 -16.08
C ARG A 301 -22.19 5.68 -15.74
N GLU A 302 -23.29 5.34 -15.07
CA GLU A 302 -24.29 6.29 -14.62
C GLU A 302 -23.72 7.28 -13.60
N ASN A 303 -22.85 6.81 -12.69
CA ASN A 303 -22.30 7.62 -11.61
C ASN A 303 -21.03 8.39 -11.97
N PHE A 304 -20.16 7.82 -12.79
CA PHE A 304 -18.85 8.39 -13.09
C PHE A 304 -18.68 8.79 -14.56
N GLY A 305 -19.49 8.24 -15.47
CA GLY A 305 -19.28 8.38 -16.92
C GLY A 305 -18.16 7.49 -17.44
N ASN A 306 -17.67 7.80 -18.65
CA ASN A 306 -16.57 7.05 -19.28
C ASN A 306 -15.20 7.65 -18.90
N VAL A 307 -14.74 7.34 -17.68
CA VAL A 307 -13.52 7.93 -17.09
C VAL A 307 -12.28 7.05 -17.21
N THR A 308 -12.46 5.77 -17.55
CA THR A 308 -11.35 4.81 -17.66
C THR A 308 -11.75 3.63 -18.54
N HIS A 309 -10.73 2.88 -18.96
CA HIS A 309 -10.86 1.57 -19.58
C HIS A 309 -10.17 0.49 -18.75
N ILE A 310 -9.75 0.79 -17.52
CA ILE A 310 -8.99 -0.13 -16.67
C ILE A 310 -9.83 -0.50 -15.47
N TYR A 311 -10.01 -1.82 -15.27
CA TYR A 311 -10.83 -2.35 -14.20
C TYR A 311 -10.12 -3.41 -13.36
N SER A 312 -10.24 -3.37 -12.04
CA SER A 312 -9.61 -4.33 -11.12
C SER A 312 -10.58 -5.38 -10.57
N ALA A 313 -10.14 -6.63 -10.52
CA ALA A 313 -10.82 -7.74 -9.86
C ALA A 313 -9.82 -8.85 -9.51
N ASP A 314 -9.94 -9.41 -8.30
CA ASP A 314 -9.01 -10.39 -7.76
C ASP A 314 -9.79 -11.59 -7.19
N PRO A 315 -10.09 -12.62 -8.01
CA PRO A 315 -11.04 -13.67 -7.63
C PRO A 315 -10.51 -14.69 -6.61
N TYR A 316 -9.20 -14.73 -6.39
CA TYR A 316 -8.53 -15.78 -5.61
C TYR A 316 -7.45 -15.22 -4.66
N ASN A 317 -7.61 -13.98 -4.19
CA ASN A 317 -6.64 -13.38 -3.27
C ASN A 317 -6.62 -14.17 -1.95
N GLU A 318 -5.54 -14.91 -1.69
CA GLU A 318 -5.37 -15.78 -0.50
C GLU A 318 -6.52 -16.78 -0.29
N MET A 319 -7.21 -17.12 -1.37
CA MET A 319 -8.32 -18.05 -1.39
C MET A 319 -8.06 -19.02 -2.52
N LYS A 320 -7.45 -20.15 -2.16
CA LYS A 320 -7.18 -21.22 -3.13
C LYS A 320 -8.46 -21.60 -3.87
N PRO A 321 -8.43 -21.65 -5.22
CA PRO A 321 -9.55 -22.12 -6.01
C PRO A 321 -10.01 -23.50 -5.52
N THR A 322 -11.32 -23.67 -5.32
CA THR A 322 -11.89 -24.95 -4.87
C THR A 322 -11.81 -26.03 -5.95
N SER A 323 -11.86 -25.64 -7.23
CA SER A 323 -11.59 -26.54 -8.35
C SER A 323 -10.10 -26.58 -8.69
N LYS A 324 -9.59 -27.80 -8.89
CA LYS A 324 -8.22 -28.04 -9.40
C LYS A 324 -8.15 -28.15 -10.93
N LYS A 325 -9.27 -28.01 -11.63
CA LYS A 325 -9.29 -28.14 -13.09
C LYS A 325 -8.78 -26.85 -13.72
N LEU A 326 -7.75 -26.98 -14.57
CA LEU A 326 -7.19 -25.85 -15.33
C LEU A 326 -8.26 -25.12 -16.18
N SER A 327 -9.26 -25.84 -16.68
CA SER A 327 -10.39 -25.27 -17.41
C SER A 327 -11.19 -24.28 -16.57
N ASP A 328 -11.35 -24.54 -15.27
CA ASP A 328 -12.20 -23.72 -14.41
C ASP A 328 -11.49 -22.41 -14.04
N LEU A 329 -10.17 -22.47 -13.84
CA LEU A 329 -9.33 -21.28 -13.72
C LEU A 329 -9.43 -20.39 -14.97
N LYS A 330 -9.34 -21.02 -16.15
CA LYS A 330 -9.47 -20.30 -17.43
C LYS A 330 -10.86 -19.66 -17.57
N HIS A 331 -11.93 -20.41 -17.30
CA HIS A 331 -13.30 -19.89 -17.40
C HIS A 331 -13.55 -18.73 -16.43
N MET A 332 -12.95 -18.76 -15.23
CA MET A 332 -13.06 -17.63 -14.29
C MET A 332 -12.47 -16.35 -14.88
N ALA A 333 -11.25 -16.43 -15.42
CA ALA A 333 -10.61 -15.31 -16.10
C ALA A 333 -11.40 -14.82 -17.32
N GLU A 334 -11.93 -15.74 -18.14
CA GLU A 334 -12.80 -15.42 -19.27
C GLU A 334 -14.08 -14.70 -18.82
N GLY A 335 -14.72 -15.16 -17.75
CA GLY A 335 -15.95 -14.57 -17.21
C GLY A 335 -15.76 -13.15 -16.70
N ILE A 336 -14.71 -12.90 -15.90
CA ILE A 336 -14.35 -11.56 -15.39
C ILE A 336 -14.09 -10.60 -16.55
N TYR A 337 -13.24 -11.01 -17.50
CA TYR A 337 -12.91 -10.18 -18.66
C TYR A 337 -14.13 -9.94 -19.56
N ALA A 338 -14.96 -10.95 -19.80
CA ALA A 338 -16.19 -10.83 -20.58
C ALA A 338 -17.19 -9.87 -19.93
N GLY A 339 -17.27 -9.84 -18.59
CA GLY A 339 -18.07 -8.90 -17.83
C GLY A 339 -17.76 -7.44 -18.20
N ALA A 340 -16.51 -7.02 -18.00
CA ALA A 340 -16.07 -5.67 -18.32
C ALA A 340 -16.13 -5.37 -19.83
N SER A 341 -15.63 -6.29 -20.66
CA SER A 341 -15.55 -6.08 -22.12
C SER A 341 -16.91 -6.11 -22.84
N SER A 342 -17.95 -6.62 -22.18
CA SER A 342 -19.30 -6.60 -22.73
C SER A 342 -19.87 -5.18 -22.83
N ILE A 343 -19.51 -4.30 -21.89
CA ILE A 343 -19.93 -2.90 -21.82
C ILE A 343 -18.85 -1.98 -22.39
N ASP A 344 -17.58 -2.21 -22.08
CA ASP A 344 -16.44 -1.46 -22.61
C ASP A 344 -15.55 -2.32 -23.51
N LYS A 345 -15.65 -2.14 -24.84
CA LYS A 345 -14.84 -2.89 -25.81
C LYS A 345 -13.33 -2.63 -25.70
N LYS A 346 -12.91 -1.59 -24.98
CA LYS A 346 -11.51 -1.28 -24.73
C LYS A 346 -11.03 -1.75 -23.35
N ALA A 347 -11.88 -2.42 -22.57
CA ALA A 347 -11.56 -2.84 -21.21
C ALA A 347 -10.22 -3.57 -21.12
N ILE A 348 -9.44 -3.18 -20.14
CA ILE A 348 -8.21 -3.81 -19.69
C ILE A 348 -8.46 -4.22 -18.23
N TRP A 349 -8.23 -5.49 -17.93
CA TRP A 349 -8.30 -5.98 -16.57
C TRP A 349 -6.95 -5.74 -15.88
N MET A 350 -6.96 -5.16 -14.69
CA MET A 350 -5.83 -5.11 -13.78
C MET A 350 -5.99 -6.20 -12.70
N LEU A 351 -5.00 -7.06 -12.58
CA LEU A 351 -5.00 -8.22 -11.69
C LEU A 351 -3.81 -8.15 -10.74
N GLN A 352 -4.01 -8.42 -9.45
CA GLN A 352 -2.90 -8.63 -8.52
C GLN A 352 -2.26 -10.00 -8.73
N GLY A 353 -0.94 -10.02 -8.89
CA GLY A 353 -0.16 -11.26 -8.95
C GLY A 353 0.03 -11.98 -7.61
N TRP A 354 -0.46 -11.41 -6.50
CA TRP A 354 -0.21 -11.91 -5.13
C TRP A 354 -0.62 -13.36 -4.93
N ALA A 355 -1.80 -13.75 -5.40
CA ALA A 355 -2.30 -15.11 -5.26
C ALA A 355 -1.33 -16.15 -5.83
N PHE A 356 -0.62 -15.83 -6.92
CA PHE A 356 0.35 -16.76 -7.52
C PHE A 356 1.52 -17.06 -6.57
N PHE A 357 1.93 -16.08 -5.77
CA PHE A 357 2.97 -16.22 -4.75
C PHE A 357 2.42 -16.82 -3.46
N ALA A 358 1.43 -16.18 -2.84
CA ALA A 358 0.93 -16.52 -1.50
C ALA A 358 0.39 -17.95 -1.43
N ASP A 359 -0.39 -18.35 -2.45
CA ASP A 359 -0.99 -19.68 -2.52
C ASP A 359 -0.11 -20.73 -3.21
N LYS A 360 1.06 -20.32 -3.70
CA LYS A 360 2.06 -21.15 -4.41
C LYS A 360 1.49 -21.82 -5.66
N TRP A 361 0.88 -21.03 -6.55
CA TRP A 361 0.33 -21.55 -7.80
C TRP A 361 1.43 -22.13 -8.69
N THR A 362 1.14 -23.24 -9.35
CA THR A 362 2.03 -23.86 -10.32
C THR A 362 2.07 -23.05 -11.62
N LYS A 363 3.15 -23.22 -12.39
CA LYS A 363 3.27 -22.61 -13.73
C LYS A 363 2.13 -22.98 -14.68
N GLN A 364 1.55 -24.18 -14.53
CA GLN A 364 0.42 -24.62 -15.37
C GLN A 364 -0.89 -23.93 -14.96
N GLU A 365 -1.14 -23.76 -13.66
CA GLU A 365 -2.32 -23.03 -13.16
C GLU A 365 -2.28 -21.56 -13.57
N VAL A 366 -1.14 -20.89 -13.38
CA VAL A 366 -0.96 -19.49 -13.80
C VAL A 366 -1.14 -19.35 -15.31
N LYS A 367 -0.52 -20.22 -16.11
CA LYS A 367 -0.69 -20.20 -17.57
C LYS A 367 -2.15 -20.41 -17.99
N ALA A 368 -2.85 -21.36 -17.38
CA ALA A 368 -4.24 -21.65 -17.69
C ALA A 368 -5.14 -20.46 -17.37
N PHE A 369 -5.02 -19.90 -16.17
CA PHE A 369 -5.77 -18.72 -15.74
C PHE A 369 -5.53 -17.53 -16.66
N LEU A 370 -4.27 -17.14 -16.88
CA LEU A 370 -3.93 -15.98 -17.70
C LEU A 370 -4.30 -16.15 -19.19
N SER A 371 -4.38 -17.40 -19.68
CA SER A 371 -4.81 -17.68 -21.07
C SER A 371 -6.30 -17.40 -21.33
N GLY A 372 -7.10 -17.17 -20.27
CA GLY A 372 -8.50 -16.78 -20.40
C GLY A 372 -8.70 -15.33 -20.87
N VAL A 373 -7.63 -14.53 -20.92
CA VAL A 373 -7.68 -13.12 -21.33
C VAL A 373 -6.80 -12.92 -22.57
N PRO A 374 -7.26 -12.17 -23.59
CA PRO A 374 -6.43 -11.82 -24.74
C PRO A 374 -5.19 -10.99 -24.34
N LEU A 375 -4.07 -11.18 -25.06
CA LEU A 375 -2.89 -10.33 -24.90
C LEU A 375 -3.24 -8.85 -25.14
N GLY A 376 -2.62 -7.96 -24.36
CA GLY A 376 -2.92 -6.51 -24.39
C GLY A 376 -4.19 -6.11 -23.64
N ARG A 377 -4.95 -7.07 -23.07
CA ARG A 377 -6.19 -6.83 -22.31
C ARG A 377 -6.07 -7.16 -20.82
N LEU A 378 -4.88 -7.50 -20.36
CA LEU A 378 -4.55 -7.77 -18.96
C LEU A 378 -3.26 -7.03 -18.58
N ILE A 379 -3.27 -6.40 -17.41
CA ILE A 379 -2.09 -5.88 -16.72
C ILE A 379 -2.00 -6.60 -15.38
N VAL A 380 -0.89 -7.31 -15.14
CA VAL A 380 -0.61 -7.96 -13.86
C VAL A 380 0.24 -7.04 -12.99
N LEU A 381 -0.19 -6.81 -11.75
CA LEU A 381 0.65 -6.18 -10.74
C LEU A 381 1.59 -7.24 -10.18
N ASP A 382 2.89 -7.15 -10.49
CA ASP A 382 3.91 -7.98 -9.85
C ASP A 382 4.18 -7.40 -8.46
N LEU A 383 3.31 -7.78 -7.52
CA LEU A 383 2.99 -6.97 -6.34
C LEU A 383 4.19 -6.72 -5.43
N ILE A 384 5.07 -7.71 -5.28
CA ILE A 384 6.24 -7.72 -4.40
C ILE A 384 7.53 -7.91 -5.20
N ALA A 385 7.66 -7.21 -6.32
CA ALA A 385 8.73 -7.46 -7.28
C ALA A 385 10.14 -7.08 -6.75
N GLU A 386 10.22 -6.31 -5.65
CA GLU A 386 11.48 -6.02 -4.95
C GLU A 386 12.09 -7.25 -4.29
N ALA A 387 11.25 -8.16 -3.78
CA ALA A 387 11.67 -9.34 -3.03
C ALA A 387 11.43 -10.64 -3.82
N ASN A 388 10.28 -10.78 -4.47
CA ASN A 388 9.88 -11.98 -5.21
C ASN A 388 9.35 -11.62 -6.62
N PRO A 389 10.22 -11.29 -7.59
CA PRO A 389 9.82 -10.87 -8.93
C PRO A 389 9.19 -12.02 -9.74
N LEU A 390 7.86 -12.08 -9.76
CA LEU A 390 7.11 -13.14 -10.43
C LEU A 390 7.17 -13.03 -11.95
N TRP A 391 7.44 -11.85 -12.50
CA TRP A 391 7.64 -11.66 -13.94
C TRP A 391 8.73 -12.59 -14.48
N ASN A 392 9.79 -12.83 -13.70
CA ASN A 392 10.89 -13.73 -14.10
C ASN A 392 10.49 -15.20 -13.98
N VAL A 393 9.63 -15.54 -13.00
CA VAL A 393 9.16 -16.92 -12.75
C VAL A 393 8.18 -17.39 -13.84
N PHE A 394 7.32 -16.48 -14.33
CA PHE A 394 6.23 -16.78 -15.26
C PHE A 394 6.47 -16.27 -16.69
N ASN A 395 7.74 -16.11 -17.08
CA ASN A 395 8.14 -15.69 -18.44
C ASN A 395 7.38 -14.43 -18.88
N SER A 396 7.46 -13.38 -18.07
CA SER A 396 6.74 -12.12 -18.27
C SER A 396 5.23 -12.30 -18.33
N PHE A 397 4.68 -13.06 -17.38
CA PHE A 397 3.25 -13.42 -17.29
C PHE A 397 2.68 -13.93 -18.61
N HIS A 398 3.45 -14.78 -19.29
CA HIS A 398 3.10 -15.36 -20.59
C HIS A 398 2.78 -14.31 -21.69
N GLY A 399 3.44 -13.15 -21.62
CA GLY A 399 3.33 -12.07 -22.61
C GLY A 399 2.31 -10.99 -22.25
N HIS A 400 1.51 -11.17 -21.19
CA HIS A 400 0.66 -10.11 -20.67
C HIS A 400 1.48 -8.97 -20.07
N HIS A 401 0.94 -7.75 -20.11
CA HIS A 401 1.64 -6.61 -19.53
C HIS A 401 1.75 -6.74 -18.02
N PHE A 402 2.81 -6.18 -17.44
CA PHE A 402 2.93 -6.11 -16.00
C PHE A 402 3.52 -4.79 -15.51
N ILE A 403 3.23 -4.48 -14.25
CA ILE A 403 3.77 -3.35 -13.51
C ILE A 403 4.67 -3.92 -12.41
N TRP A 404 5.92 -3.45 -12.34
CA TRP A 404 6.85 -3.80 -11.27
C TRP A 404 6.46 -3.02 -10.00
N CYS A 405 5.94 -3.68 -8.98
CA CYS A 405 5.49 -3.01 -7.77
C CYS A 405 6.47 -3.20 -6.62
N LEU A 406 6.59 -2.14 -5.81
CA LEU A 406 7.15 -2.20 -4.47
C LEU A 406 6.00 -2.42 -3.48
N LEU A 407 5.94 -3.61 -2.86
CA LEU A 407 5.00 -3.88 -1.76
C LEU A 407 5.53 -3.26 -0.47
N HIS A 408 6.74 -3.65 -0.08
CA HIS A 408 7.45 -3.14 1.10
C HIS A 408 6.72 -3.33 2.44
N ASN A 409 5.63 -2.62 2.69
CA ASN A 409 4.93 -2.63 3.97
C ASN A 409 3.71 -3.57 3.95
N PHE A 410 3.52 -4.26 5.06
CA PHE A 410 2.41 -5.16 5.32
C PHE A 410 1.77 -4.79 6.65
N GLY A 411 0.45 -4.80 6.71
CA GLY A 411 -0.34 -4.49 7.89
C GLY A 411 -0.22 -3.04 8.36
N GLY A 412 0.77 -2.26 7.90
CA GLY A 412 1.17 -0.94 8.41
C GLY A 412 2.12 -0.95 9.59
N THR A 413 2.85 -2.05 9.79
CA THR A 413 3.88 -2.11 10.83
C THR A 413 4.96 -1.05 10.58
N THR A 414 5.56 -0.50 11.64
CA THR A 414 6.33 0.75 11.60
C THR A 414 7.84 0.56 11.75
N GLU A 415 8.32 -0.68 11.82
CA GLU A 415 9.74 -0.98 11.97
C GLU A 415 10.58 -0.35 10.84
N MET A 416 11.76 0.16 11.17
CA MET A 416 12.71 0.70 10.19
C MET A 416 13.32 -0.42 9.35
N ARG A 417 12.87 -0.57 8.10
CA ARG A 417 13.42 -1.60 7.20
C ARG A 417 13.35 -1.22 5.72
N GLY A 418 14.10 -1.95 4.91
CA GLY A 418 14.08 -1.87 3.44
C GLY A 418 15.41 -2.25 2.82
N ASN A 419 15.49 -2.21 1.49
CA ASN A 419 16.74 -2.46 0.78
C ASN A 419 16.85 -1.62 -0.50
N LEU A 420 17.51 -0.46 -0.39
CA LEU A 420 17.60 0.47 -1.54
C LEU A 420 18.46 -0.11 -2.66
N ARG A 421 19.50 -0.87 -2.34
CA ARG A 421 20.35 -1.52 -3.35
C ARG A 421 19.58 -2.56 -4.15
N GLN A 422 18.77 -3.37 -3.47
CA GLN A 422 17.94 -4.38 -4.10
C GLN A 422 16.87 -3.76 -4.98
N ILE A 423 16.18 -2.71 -4.52
CA ILE A 423 15.21 -1.97 -5.34
C ILE A 423 15.90 -1.42 -6.59
N ASN A 424 17.06 -0.77 -6.43
CA ASN A 424 17.82 -0.17 -7.52
C ASN A 424 18.20 -1.19 -8.59
N LYS A 425 18.69 -2.37 -8.17
CA LYS A 425 19.13 -3.48 -9.01
C LYS A 425 17.95 -4.24 -9.64
N GLY A 426 16.94 -4.58 -8.85
CA GLY A 426 15.78 -5.37 -9.26
C GLY A 426 14.96 -4.64 -10.33
N TYR A 427 14.70 -3.35 -10.12
CA TYR A 427 14.04 -2.52 -11.12
C TYR A 427 14.90 -2.33 -12.38
N GLN A 428 16.22 -2.13 -12.25
CA GLN A 428 17.11 -2.04 -13.41
C GLN A 428 17.07 -3.32 -14.26
N LEU A 429 17.08 -4.49 -13.62
CA LEU A 429 17.00 -5.77 -14.30
C LEU A 429 15.71 -5.91 -15.09
N ALA A 430 14.56 -5.56 -14.49
CA ALA A 430 13.28 -5.56 -15.19
C ALA A 430 13.27 -4.54 -16.35
N LEU A 431 13.86 -3.36 -16.18
CA LEU A 431 13.90 -2.32 -17.20
C LEU A 431 14.75 -2.69 -18.43
N THR A 432 15.86 -3.41 -18.24
CA THR A 432 16.79 -3.74 -19.34
C THR A 432 16.58 -5.11 -19.95
N SER A 433 15.76 -5.97 -19.34
CA SER A 433 15.49 -7.31 -19.87
C SER A 433 14.39 -7.26 -20.94
N PRO A 434 14.45 -8.12 -21.97
CA PRO A 434 13.34 -8.26 -22.92
C PRO A 434 12.12 -8.88 -22.22
N ASN A 435 11.12 -8.05 -21.92
CA ASN A 435 9.89 -8.46 -21.23
C ASN A 435 8.71 -7.55 -21.63
N SER A 436 7.56 -7.75 -20.99
CA SER A 436 6.30 -7.01 -21.21
C SER A 436 6.02 -5.96 -20.14
N MET A 437 7.04 -5.49 -19.40
CA MET A 437 6.89 -4.44 -18.39
C MET A 437 6.40 -3.16 -19.04
N VAL A 438 5.40 -2.52 -18.44
CA VAL A 438 4.84 -1.24 -18.93
C VAL A 438 4.97 -0.11 -17.91
N GLY A 439 5.42 -0.43 -16.71
CA GLY A 439 5.47 0.52 -15.62
C GLY A 439 6.07 -0.02 -14.34
N ALA A 440 6.10 0.87 -13.36
CA ALA A 440 6.41 0.55 -11.98
C ALA A 440 5.40 1.23 -11.05
N GLY A 441 5.35 0.83 -9.78
CA GLY A 441 4.43 1.44 -8.83
C GLY A 441 4.67 1.10 -7.38
N LEU A 442 3.91 1.76 -6.51
CA LEU A 442 3.86 1.49 -5.08
C LEU A 442 2.56 0.77 -4.74
N ALA A 443 2.66 -0.32 -3.99
CA ALA A 443 1.53 -1.17 -3.65
C ALA A 443 1.56 -1.59 -2.18
N MET A 444 2.05 -0.72 -1.30
CA MET A 444 2.15 -0.98 0.14
C MET A 444 0.79 -1.15 0.81
N GLU A 445 0.69 -2.07 1.78
CA GLU A 445 -0.56 -2.27 2.52
C GLU A 445 -0.94 -1.06 3.38
N ALA A 446 0.03 -0.27 3.86
CA ALA A 446 -0.23 1.00 4.53
C ALA A 446 0.89 2.02 4.31
N ILE A 447 0.56 3.30 4.51
CA ILE A 447 1.52 4.42 4.44
C ILE A 447 2.06 4.78 5.84
N ASN A 448 2.64 5.97 5.98
CA ASN A 448 3.07 6.55 7.27
C ASN A 448 4.32 5.93 7.93
N GLN A 449 5.17 5.28 7.16
CA GLN A 449 6.48 4.78 7.62
C GLN A 449 7.52 4.79 6.48
N ASN A 450 8.81 4.65 6.82
CA ASN A 450 9.96 4.44 5.92
C ASN A 450 9.96 5.28 4.61
N TYR A 451 9.68 6.59 4.71
CA TYR A 451 9.55 7.51 3.56
C TYR A 451 10.71 7.45 2.55
N ILE A 452 11.93 7.17 3.01
CA ILE A 452 13.11 7.03 2.16
C ILE A 452 12.97 5.92 1.11
N VAL A 453 12.34 4.79 1.47
CA VAL A 453 12.15 3.64 0.58
C VAL A 453 11.23 4.01 -0.58
N TYR A 454 10.16 4.73 -0.26
CA TYR A 454 9.18 5.18 -1.23
C TYR A 454 9.71 6.29 -2.12
N GLN A 455 10.34 7.32 -1.55
CA GLN A 455 10.96 8.39 -2.35
C GLN A 455 12.06 7.86 -3.26
N PHE A 456 12.91 6.94 -2.77
CA PHE A 456 13.93 6.30 -3.60
C PHE A 456 13.32 5.55 -4.77
N THR A 457 12.27 4.77 -4.52
CA THR A 457 11.59 4.01 -5.57
C THR A 457 10.95 4.94 -6.59
N ILE A 458 10.32 6.04 -6.14
CA ILE A 458 9.76 7.07 -7.02
C ILE A 458 10.84 7.65 -7.93
N ASP A 459 11.94 8.13 -7.37
CA ASP A 459 13.02 8.72 -8.16
C ASP A 459 13.67 7.69 -9.09
N ARG A 460 13.67 6.40 -8.70
CA ARG A 460 14.08 5.30 -9.58
C ARG A 460 13.16 5.12 -10.77
N MET A 461 11.84 5.29 -10.63
CA MET A 461 10.91 5.22 -11.76
C MET A 461 11.21 6.27 -12.84
N TRP A 462 11.78 7.41 -12.44
CA TRP A 462 12.10 8.54 -13.31
C TRP A 462 13.55 8.58 -13.81
N SER A 463 14.26 7.44 -13.71
CA SER A 463 15.61 7.26 -14.23
C SER A 463 15.75 5.96 -15.00
N ASN A 464 16.29 6.05 -16.22
CA ASN A 464 16.62 4.88 -17.06
C ASN A 464 17.88 4.12 -16.59
N LYS A 465 18.66 4.73 -15.70
CA LYS A 465 19.87 4.16 -15.09
C LYS A 465 19.68 3.99 -13.60
N MET A 466 20.52 3.16 -13.00
CA MET A 466 20.61 3.07 -11.55
C MET A 466 21.02 4.41 -10.95
N LEU A 467 20.39 4.79 -9.84
CA LEU A 467 20.79 5.96 -9.07
C LEU A 467 22.04 5.64 -8.26
N ILE A 468 22.93 6.62 -8.12
CA ILE A 468 24.11 6.53 -7.25
C ILE A 468 23.65 6.89 -5.84
N ILE A 469 23.43 5.86 -5.00
CA ILE A 469 22.80 6.02 -3.67
C ILE A 469 23.45 7.12 -2.82
N PRO A 470 24.79 7.22 -2.68
CA PRO A 470 25.39 8.30 -1.88
C PRO A 470 25.06 9.72 -2.38
N GLN A 471 24.98 9.92 -3.70
CA GLN A 471 24.66 11.23 -4.29
C GLN A 471 23.17 11.54 -4.12
N TRP A 472 22.31 10.56 -4.36
CA TRP A 472 20.87 10.70 -4.14
C TRP A 472 20.55 10.99 -2.66
N LEU A 473 21.27 10.33 -1.74
CA LEU A 473 21.08 10.49 -0.30
C LEU A 473 21.39 11.90 0.17
N ASP A 474 22.40 12.56 -0.39
CA ASP A 474 22.72 13.95 -0.05
C ASP A 474 21.55 14.90 -0.37
N SER A 475 20.93 14.75 -1.54
CA SER A 475 19.72 15.52 -1.90
C SER A 475 18.53 15.16 -1.01
N PHE A 476 18.30 13.86 -0.74
CA PHE A 476 17.22 13.42 0.13
C PHE A 476 17.34 14.01 1.54
N VAL A 477 18.51 13.92 2.16
CA VAL A 477 18.73 14.42 3.52
C VAL A 477 18.66 15.94 3.58
N SER A 478 19.29 16.62 2.61
CA SER A 478 19.30 18.08 2.58
C SER A 478 17.89 18.66 2.39
N SER A 479 17.06 18.06 1.53
CA SER A 479 15.66 18.46 1.38
C SER A 479 14.78 18.08 2.56
N ARG A 480 15.00 16.89 3.13
CA ARG A 480 14.28 16.42 4.32
C ARG A 480 14.44 17.36 5.50
N TYR A 481 15.64 17.91 5.73
CA TYR A 481 15.92 18.80 6.86
C TYR A 481 15.89 20.29 6.53
N GLY A 482 15.80 20.65 5.24
CA GLY A 482 15.74 22.05 4.81
C GLY A 482 17.11 22.72 4.70
N PHE A 483 18.20 21.98 4.92
CA PHE A 483 19.57 22.48 4.83
C PHE A 483 20.57 21.34 4.56
N SER A 484 21.70 21.66 3.93
CA SER A 484 22.78 20.70 3.74
C SER A 484 23.62 20.53 5.01
N SER A 485 23.90 19.29 5.39
CA SER A 485 24.71 18.96 6.57
C SER A 485 25.51 17.69 6.36
N LYS A 486 26.84 17.81 6.44
CA LYS A 486 27.74 16.65 6.38
C LYS A 486 27.50 15.67 7.53
N ALA A 487 27.15 16.19 8.71
CA ALA A 487 26.80 15.36 9.86
C ALA A 487 25.53 14.55 9.57
N ALA A 488 24.49 15.20 9.03
CA ALA A 488 23.25 14.52 8.65
C ALA A 488 23.49 13.46 7.58
N LEU A 489 24.24 13.79 6.52
CA LEU A 489 24.59 12.83 5.47
C LEU A 489 25.37 11.63 6.02
N LYS A 490 26.31 11.84 6.94
CA LYS A 490 27.07 10.76 7.58
C LYS A 490 26.16 9.85 8.41
N THR A 491 25.27 10.42 9.24
CA THR A 491 24.30 9.66 10.04
C THR A 491 23.35 8.87 9.15
N TRP A 492 22.77 9.48 8.13
CA TRP A 492 21.91 8.79 7.18
C TRP A 492 22.62 7.74 6.35
N SER A 493 23.91 7.91 6.07
CA SER A 493 24.71 6.87 5.42
C SER A 493 24.82 5.62 6.31
N LEU A 494 24.91 5.78 7.64
CA LEU A 494 24.83 4.66 8.57
C LEU A 494 23.44 4.01 8.52
N ILE A 495 22.37 4.81 8.66
CA ILE A 495 20.97 4.33 8.59
C ILE A 495 20.70 3.53 7.29
N VAL A 496 21.17 4.03 6.13
CA VAL A 496 21.00 3.33 4.85
C VAL A 496 21.81 2.04 4.77
N ASN A 497 22.99 2.01 5.38
CA ASN A 497 23.83 0.82 5.41
C ASN A 497 23.39 -0.21 6.47
N THR A 498 22.51 0.16 7.40
CA THR A 498 21.91 -0.72 8.42
C THR A 498 20.43 -1.00 8.12
N PHE A 499 19.50 -0.18 8.59
CA PHE A 499 18.05 -0.38 8.47
C PHE A 499 17.56 -0.49 7.01
N TYR A 500 18.22 0.17 6.05
CA TYR A 500 17.82 0.08 4.64
C TYR A 500 18.75 -0.80 3.78
N SER A 501 19.34 -1.84 4.40
CA SER A 501 20.17 -2.86 3.76
C SER A 501 19.73 -4.31 4.04
N GLU A 502 18.45 -4.53 4.36
CA GLU A 502 17.89 -5.84 4.73
C GLU A 502 18.28 -6.94 3.72
N PRO A 503 18.80 -8.11 4.18
CA PRO A 503 19.19 -9.20 3.29
C PRO A 503 18.06 -9.66 2.37
N PHE A 504 18.40 -9.92 1.12
CA PHE A 504 17.47 -10.51 0.15
C PHE A 504 17.10 -11.95 0.57
N ASN A 505 15.84 -12.34 0.40
CA ASN A 505 15.30 -13.65 0.81
C ASN A 505 15.42 -13.97 2.33
N SER A 506 15.31 -12.98 3.21
CA SER A 506 15.01 -13.28 4.62
C SER A 506 13.71 -14.09 4.67
N SER A 507 13.79 -15.33 5.20
CA SER A 507 12.63 -16.24 5.27
C SER A 507 11.55 -15.71 6.23
N ASP A 508 11.97 -14.90 7.20
CA ASP A 508 11.12 -14.27 8.19
C ASP A 508 11.17 -12.75 8.02
N ARG A 509 9.99 -12.13 7.98
CA ARG A 509 9.85 -10.68 8.04
C ARG A 509 10.39 -10.19 9.39
N PHE A 510 11.28 -9.20 9.37
CA PHE A 510 11.69 -8.53 10.60
C PHE A 510 10.48 -7.92 11.31
N ASN A 511 10.37 -8.14 12.62
CA ASN A 511 9.27 -7.66 13.44
C ASN A 511 9.77 -7.47 14.88
N VAL A 512 9.35 -6.37 15.52
CA VAL A 512 9.65 -6.09 16.92
C VAL A 512 8.63 -6.79 17.82
N PHE A 513 9.09 -7.81 18.53
CA PHE A 513 8.17 -8.69 19.27
C PHE A 513 7.46 -8.05 20.46
N LEU A 514 7.90 -6.87 20.92
CA LEU A 514 7.29 -6.13 22.03
C LEU A 514 5.82 -5.77 21.73
N TYR A 515 5.44 -5.74 20.46
CA TYR A 515 4.10 -5.43 19.97
C TYR A 515 3.29 -6.67 19.57
N ASN A 516 3.83 -7.86 19.85
CA ASN A 516 3.09 -9.11 19.75
C ASN A 516 2.66 -9.58 21.14
N ARG A 517 1.71 -10.52 21.20
CA ARG A 517 1.39 -11.20 22.47
C ARG A 517 2.66 -11.76 23.14
N PRO A 518 2.94 -11.42 24.42
CA PRO A 518 4.14 -11.87 25.12
C PRO A 518 4.29 -13.40 25.15
N LYS A 519 5.51 -13.87 24.87
CA LYS A 519 5.93 -15.28 25.03
C LYS A 519 7.42 -15.35 25.36
N PHE A 520 7.89 -16.51 25.84
CA PHE A 520 9.30 -16.73 26.15
C PHE A 520 10.17 -16.91 24.89
N GLY A 521 11.48 -16.69 25.05
CA GLY A 521 12.49 -17.07 24.06
C GLY A 521 12.62 -16.12 22.87
N GLN A 522 12.10 -14.90 22.99
CA GLN A 522 12.18 -13.88 21.94
C GLN A 522 13.36 -12.94 22.18
N ARG A 523 13.95 -12.46 21.09
CA ARG A 523 15.00 -11.43 21.04
C ARG A 523 14.82 -10.63 19.76
N ILE A 524 15.18 -9.35 19.80
CA ILE A 524 15.27 -8.52 18.60
C ILE A 524 16.61 -8.80 17.95
N LYS A 525 16.60 -9.16 16.67
CA LYS A 525 17.82 -9.48 15.90
C LYS A 525 17.82 -8.70 14.59
N TYR A 526 18.62 -7.65 14.55
CA TYR A 526 18.93 -6.96 13.31
C TYR A 526 19.93 -7.78 12.48
N TRP A 527 19.99 -7.51 11.17
CA TRP A 527 20.97 -8.08 10.24
C TRP A 527 22.29 -7.28 10.22
N PHE A 528 22.47 -6.37 11.16
CA PHE A 528 23.65 -5.54 11.36
C PHE A 528 24.04 -5.51 12.84
N ASP A 529 25.24 -5.04 13.15
CA ASP A 529 25.76 -4.95 14.52
C ASP A 529 24.98 -3.91 15.35
N SER A 530 24.55 -4.27 16.55
CA SER A 530 23.80 -3.38 17.43
C SER A 530 24.58 -2.15 17.86
N GLU A 531 25.92 -2.15 17.86
CA GLU A 531 26.73 -0.94 18.11
C GLU A 531 26.41 0.19 17.09
N ALA A 532 25.87 -0.17 15.92
CA ALA A 532 25.44 0.84 14.96
C ALA A 532 24.23 1.66 15.45
N LEU A 533 23.38 1.13 16.34
CA LEU A 533 22.22 1.85 16.89
C LEU A 533 22.67 3.07 17.70
N ASP A 534 23.60 2.88 18.65
CA ASP A 534 24.18 3.95 19.46
C ASP A 534 24.78 5.06 18.60
N ASN A 535 25.52 4.67 17.55
CA ASN A 535 26.17 5.61 16.63
C ASN A 535 25.14 6.41 15.80
N ILE A 536 24.04 5.77 15.40
CA ILE A 536 22.95 6.43 14.67
C ILE A 536 22.20 7.40 15.59
N ALA A 537 21.84 6.95 16.80
CA ALA A 537 21.16 7.77 17.80
C ALA A 537 22.01 9.00 18.16
N ALA A 538 23.29 8.80 18.49
CA ALA A 538 24.22 9.91 18.76
C ALA A 538 24.35 10.87 17.57
N GLY A 539 24.36 10.34 16.34
CA GLY A 539 24.42 11.13 15.11
C GLY A 539 23.19 12.02 14.90
N LEU A 540 21.99 11.56 15.25
CA LEU A 540 20.78 12.38 15.18
C LEU A 540 20.67 13.36 16.37
N LEU A 541 21.04 12.94 17.57
CA LEU A 541 21.08 13.82 18.74
C LEU A 541 22.04 15.01 18.52
N HIS A 542 23.14 14.81 17.80
CA HIS A 542 24.04 15.90 17.42
C HIS A 542 23.38 16.97 16.54
N LEU A 543 22.34 16.62 15.78
CA LEU A 543 21.61 17.54 14.90
C LEU A 543 20.47 18.29 15.60
N LEU A 544 20.08 17.87 16.81
CA LEU A 544 18.98 18.47 17.57
C LEU A 544 19.01 20.01 17.63
N PRO A 545 20.15 20.66 17.95
CA PRO A 545 20.20 22.12 18.05
C PRO A 545 19.85 22.83 16.73
N SER A 546 20.14 22.20 15.59
CA SER A 546 19.97 22.79 14.26
C SER A 546 18.69 22.35 13.55
N ALA A 547 18.09 21.22 13.95
CA ALA A 547 16.99 20.59 13.22
C ALA A 547 15.72 20.36 14.03
N SER A 548 15.69 20.67 15.33
CA SER A 548 14.53 20.43 16.21
C SER A 548 13.23 21.15 15.79
N GLY A 549 13.32 22.25 15.04
CA GLY A 549 12.15 22.93 14.46
C GLY A 549 11.58 22.25 13.20
N ASN A 550 12.27 21.25 12.64
CA ASN A 550 11.83 20.52 11.45
C ASN A 550 11.08 19.25 11.85
N SER A 551 9.80 19.15 11.49
CA SER A 551 8.94 18.02 11.86
C SER A 551 9.38 16.69 11.24
N LEU A 552 10.03 16.71 10.07
CA LEU A 552 10.59 15.48 9.46
C LEU A 552 11.81 14.99 10.23
N PHE A 553 12.65 15.90 10.74
CA PHE A 553 13.75 15.52 11.62
C PHE A 553 13.26 14.94 12.94
N VAL A 554 12.27 15.58 13.57
CA VAL A 554 11.67 15.07 14.82
C VAL A 554 11.10 13.67 14.61
N ALA A 555 10.44 13.43 13.47
CA ALA A 555 9.92 12.11 13.15
C ALA A 555 11.02 11.04 13.00
N ASP A 556 12.13 11.35 12.31
CA ASP A 556 13.25 10.43 12.17
C ASP A 556 13.95 10.15 13.50
N LEU A 557 14.12 11.17 14.33
CA LEU A 557 14.68 11.03 15.67
C LEU A 557 13.81 10.11 16.51
N ASN A 558 12.50 10.33 16.51
CA ASN A 558 11.54 9.49 17.20
C ASN A 558 11.59 8.03 16.75
N ASP A 559 11.67 7.78 15.43
CA ASP A 559 11.82 6.43 14.89
C ASP A 559 13.11 5.77 15.38
N VAL A 560 14.25 6.45 15.30
CA VAL A 560 15.55 5.89 15.74
C VAL A 560 15.62 5.65 17.24
N ILE A 561 15.20 6.62 18.06
CA ILE A 561 15.21 6.48 19.52
C ILE A 561 14.30 5.32 19.94
N ARG A 562 13.17 5.15 19.25
CA ARG A 562 12.29 4.01 19.48
C ARG A 562 12.96 2.67 19.14
N GLU A 563 13.60 2.54 17.98
CA GLU A 563 14.34 1.31 17.61
C GLU A 563 15.45 0.96 18.61
N ASP A 564 16.15 1.98 19.13
CA ASP A 564 17.22 1.85 20.14
C ASP A 564 16.65 1.38 21.50
N MET A 565 15.63 2.08 22.02
CA MET A 565 14.96 1.70 23.27
C MET A 565 14.33 0.31 23.18
N GLN A 566 13.68 -0.04 22.07
CA GLN A 566 13.11 -1.37 21.86
C GLN A 566 14.18 -2.46 21.95
N TYR A 567 15.36 -2.20 21.37
CA TYR A 567 16.47 -3.15 21.41
C TYR A 567 16.91 -3.41 22.86
N GLU A 568 17.13 -2.37 23.67
CA GLU A 568 17.46 -2.49 25.10
C GLU A 568 16.35 -3.26 25.85
N MET A 569 15.09 -2.86 25.67
CA MET A 569 13.93 -3.48 26.31
C MET A 569 13.84 -4.97 26.00
N GLY A 570 13.91 -5.33 24.71
CA GLY A 570 13.75 -6.70 24.24
C GLY A 570 14.94 -7.61 24.55
N ASN A 571 16.16 -7.07 24.54
CA ASN A 571 17.39 -7.85 24.66
C ASN A 571 18.10 -7.74 26.00
N GLU A 572 17.67 -6.86 26.91
CA GLU A 572 18.21 -6.78 28.27
C GLU A 572 17.14 -6.93 29.33
N VAL A 573 16.07 -6.14 29.24
CA VAL A 573 15.04 -6.12 30.29
C VAL A 573 14.15 -7.35 30.24
N VAL A 574 13.60 -7.66 29.06
CA VAL A 574 12.77 -8.85 28.85
C VAL A 574 13.56 -10.14 29.10
N LEU A 575 14.86 -10.18 28.75
CA LEU A 575 15.69 -11.34 29.05
C LEU A 575 15.90 -11.54 30.55
N ARG A 576 16.07 -10.47 31.34
CA ARG A 576 16.12 -10.58 32.80
C ARG A 576 14.81 -11.08 33.40
N ILE A 577 13.66 -10.74 32.81
CA ILE A 577 12.37 -11.34 33.19
C ILE A 577 12.41 -12.86 32.97
N TYR A 578 12.90 -13.31 31.80
CA TYR A 578 12.97 -14.74 31.48
C TYR A 578 13.96 -15.49 32.39
N GLU A 579 15.14 -14.93 32.62
CA GLU A 579 16.19 -15.51 33.47
C GLU A 579 15.73 -15.58 34.93
N GLY A 580 15.18 -14.49 35.47
CA GLY A 580 14.62 -14.45 36.82
C GLY A 580 13.51 -15.49 36.99
N TYR A 581 12.61 -15.62 36.01
CA TYR A 581 11.57 -16.64 36.05
C TYR A 581 12.15 -18.06 36.04
N GLY A 582 13.13 -18.33 35.17
CA GLY A 582 13.82 -19.62 35.09
C GLY A 582 14.58 -19.99 36.36
N MET A 583 15.17 -18.99 37.04
CA MET A 583 15.86 -19.16 38.33
C MET A 583 14.91 -19.13 39.54
N LYS A 584 13.61 -18.91 39.33
CA LYS A 584 12.60 -18.69 40.37
C LYS A 584 12.93 -17.52 41.30
N ASP A 585 13.65 -16.52 40.79
CA ASP A 585 13.97 -15.29 41.49
C ASP A 585 12.87 -14.24 41.24
N THR A 586 11.91 -14.18 42.15
CA THR A 586 10.77 -13.27 42.02
C THR A 586 11.14 -11.80 42.15
N ASP A 587 12.27 -11.47 42.80
CA ASP A 587 12.70 -10.09 42.97
C ASP A 587 13.31 -9.55 41.68
N VAL A 588 14.09 -10.36 40.97
CA VAL A 588 14.57 -10.06 39.62
C VAL A 588 13.41 -9.88 38.65
N VAL A 589 12.44 -10.82 38.63
CA VAL A 589 11.24 -10.71 37.78
C VAL A 589 10.49 -9.42 38.07
N ARG A 590 10.21 -9.13 39.35
CA ARG A 590 9.47 -7.93 39.75
C ARG A 590 10.20 -6.64 39.37
N SER A 591 11.51 -6.58 39.58
CA SER A 591 12.33 -5.42 39.23
C SER A 591 12.35 -5.18 37.72
N ALA A 592 12.65 -6.22 36.93
CA ALA A 592 12.70 -6.13 35.47
C ALA A 592 11.33 -5.79 34.86
N CYS A 593 10.23 -6.34 35.41
CA CYS A 593 8.87 -5.99 35.01
C CYS A 593 8.53 -4.52 35.26
N ARG A 594 8.93 -3.94 36.40
CA ARG A 594 8.74 -2.50 36.66
C ARG A 594 9.54 -1.64 35.69
N GLN A 595 10.77 -2.04 35.40
CA GLN A 595 11.61 -1.35 34.41
C GLN A 595 10.97 -1.39 33.03
N LEU A 596 10.54 -2.58 32.56
CA LEU A 596 9.87 -2.73 31.27
C LEU A 596 8.62 -1.87 31.18
N HIS A 597 7.77 -1.89 32.22
CA HIS A 597 6.58 -1.05 32.26
C HIS A 597 6.93 0.44 32.15
N THR A 598 7.98 0.89 32.84
CA THR A 598 8.42 2.29 32.80
C THR A 598 8.93 2.66 31.40
N GLN A 599 9.77 1.82 30.80
CA GLN A 599 10.30 2.03 29.46
C GLN A 599 9.21 1.99 28.38
N MET A 600 8.21 1.12 28.51
CA MET A 600 7.04 1.09 27.61
C MET A 600 6.19 2.38 27.70
N LEU A 601 6.09 3.00 28.87
CA LEU A 601 5.42 4.30 29.01
C LEU A 601 6.29 5.46 28.49
N GLU A 602 7.60 5.31 28.53
CA GLU A 602 8.53 6.30 28.00
C GLU A 602 8.55 6.27 26.47
N ILE A 603 8.59 5.07 25.87
CA ILE A 603 8.64 4.91 24.41
C ILE A 603 7.38 5.42 23.70
N ASP A 604 6.23 5.41 24.38
CA ASP A 604 4.97 6.00 23.91
C ASP A 604 5.14 7.49 23.55
N ARG A 605 6.03 8.23 24.23
CA ARG A 605 6.30 9.65 23.98
C ARG A 605 7.07 9.91 22.67
N TYR A 606 7.72 8.88 22.13
CA TYR A 606 8.43 8.93 20.85
C TYR A 606 7.58 8.35 19.71
N ALA A 607 6.27 8.22 19.90
CA ALA A 607 5.36 7.88 18.81
C ALA A 607 5.14 9.10 17.89
N ASN A 608 5.14 8.84 16.58
CA ASN A 608 4.88 9.87 15.56
C ASN A 608 3.39 10.05 15.25
N TYR A 609 2.52 9.19 15.79
CA TYR A 609 1.08 9.19 15.54
C TYR A 609 0.31 8.79 16.81
N GLN A 610 -0.94 9.21 16.88
CA GLN A 610 -1.81 9.06 18.05
C GLN A 610 -2.97 8.12 17.74
N LEU A 611 -3.25 7.17 18.63
CA LEU A 611 -4.43 6.30 18.51
C LEU A 611 -5.73 7.10 18.55
N ASP A 612 -5.80 8.15 19.37
CA ASP A 612 -7.00 8.96 19.53
C ASP A 612 -7.38 9.71 18.25
N GLU A 613 -6.40 10.16 17.46
CA GLU A 613 -6.65 10.77 16.14
C GLU A 613 -7.27 9.76 15.16
N TRP A 614 -6.79 8.51 15.16
CA TRP A 614 -7.34 7.43 14.35
C TRP A 614 -8.78 7.09 14.73
N ILE A 615 -9.07 7.02 16.03
CA ILE A 615 -10.40 6.74 16.55
C ILE A 615 -11.36 7.88 16.27
N GLU A 616 -10.94 9.12 16.53
CA GLU A 616 -11.78 10.30 16.30
C GLU A 616 -12.13 10.43 14.82
N ALA A 617 -11.17 10.19 13.92
CA ALA A 617 -11.43 10.15 12.48
C ALA A 617 -12.50 9.10 12.12
N ALA A 618 -12.49 7.93 12.76
CA ALA A 618 -13.50 6.89 12.55
C ALA A 618 -14.88 7.33 13.07
N ARG A 619 -14.95 7.86 14.31
CA ARG A 619 -16.21 8.32 14.92
C ARG A 619 -16.89 9.43 14.12
N GLN A 620 -16.11 10.31 13.50
CA GLN A 620 -16.61 11.41 12.66
C GLN A 620 -17.33 11.00 11.38
N TRP A 621 -17.29 9.72 11.02
CA TRP A 621 -18.09 9.15 9.94
C TRP A 621 -19.46 8.64 10.42
N GLY A 622 -19.68 8.52 11.73
CA GLY A 622 -20.95 8.09 12.29
C GLY A 622 -22.03 9.17 12.16
N SER A 623 -23.20 8.78 11.64
CA SER A 623 -24.39 9.62 11.56
C SER A 623 -25.05 9.82 12.93
N ASP A 624 -24.89 8.86 13.82
CA ASP A 624 -25.33 8.91 15.21
C ASP A 624 -24.31 8.29 16.17
N ARG A 625 -24.63 8.29 17.47
CA ARG A 625 -23.75 7.75 18.51
C ARG A 625 -23.51 6.24 18.35
N ALA A 626 -24.53 5.47 17.97
CA ALA A 626 -24.41 4.02 17.87
C ALA A 626 -23.50 3.62 16.70
N GLU A 627 -23.62 4.33 15.57
CA GLU A 627 -22.73 4.16 14.43
C GLU A 627 -21.30 4.62 14.78
N ALA A 628 -21.13 5.79 15.42
CA ALA A 628 -19.81 6.26 15.86
C ALA A 628 -19.11 5.25 16.77
N ASP A 629 -19.81 4.68 17.76
CA ASP A 629 -19.27 3.65 18.65
C ASP A 629 -18.93 2.35 17.89
N GLN A 630 -19.69 2.01 16.82
CA GLN A 630 -19.37 0.87 15.96
C GLN A 630 -18.12 1.09 15.11
N LEU A 631 -17.93 2.30 14.58
CA LEU A 631 -16.75 2.69 13.81
C LEU A 631 -15.50 2.77 14.68
N GLU A 632 -15.62 3.21 15.95
CA GLU A 632 -14.53 3.10 16.92
C GLU A 632 -14.11 1.65 17.16
N ARG A 633 -15.06 0.72 17.36
CA ARG A 633 -14.74 -0.71 17.50
C ARG A 633 -14.00 -1.25 16.27
N ASN A 634 -14.42 -0.86 15.07
CA ASN A 634 -13.71 -1.21 13.83
C ASN A 634 -12.27 -0.67 13.83
N ALA A 635 -12.10 0.59 14.22
CA ALA A 635 -10.81 1.26 14.26
C ALA A 635 -9.84 0.59 15.26
N ARG A 636 -10.32 0.21 16.45
CA ARG A 636 -9.56 -0.48 17.49
C ARG A 636 -9.25 -1.93 17.13
N ASP A 637 -10.26 -2.70 16.68
CA ASP A 637 -10.08 -4.10 16.31
C ASP A 637 -9.07 -4.25 15.17
N LEU A 638 -9.14 -3.43 14.13
CA LEU A 638 -8.23 -3.51 12.98
C LEU A 638 -6.75 -3.45 13.36
N VAL A 639 -6.36 -2.60 14.32
CA VAL A 639 -4.96 -2.41 14.75
C VAL A 639 -4.56 -3.27 15.95
N SER A 640 -5.42 -4.22 16.37
CA SER A 640 -5.18 -5.09 17.52
C SER A 640 -5.56 -6.55 17.21
N THR A 641 -6.77 -6.99 17.54
CA THR A 641 -7.21 -8.38 17.41
C THR A 641 -7.52 -8.78 15.97
N TRP A 642 -7.90 -7.81 15.13
CA TRP A 642 -8.26 -7.93 13.71
C TRP A 642 -9.50 -8.82 13.44
N GLY A 643 -9.96 -9.56 14.45
CA GLY A 643 -11.01 -10.55 14.39
C GLY A 643 -11.56 -10.84 15.79
N GLY A 644 -12.83 -11.26 15.86
CA GLY A 644 -13.55 -11.47 17.13
C GLY A 644 -12.93 -12.52 18.06
N ARG A 645 -12.02 -13.37 17.55
CA ARG A 645 -11.25 -14.36 18.31
C ARG A 645 -9.73 -14.16 18.16
N GLY A 646 -9.29 -13.01 17.66
CA GLY A 646 -7.88 -12.75 17.38
C GLY A 646 -7.39 -13.47 16.13
N GLU A 647 -8.24 -13.63 15.11
CA GLU A 647 -7.91 -14.37 13.88
C GLU A 647 -6.60 -13.91 13.23
N ASN A 648 -6.33 -12.60 13.24
CA ASN A 648 -5.08 -11.98 12.76
C ASN A 648 -4.46 -11.09 13.83
N LEU A 649 -4.38 -11.61 15.06
CA LEU A 649 -3.83 -10.88 16.20
C LEU A 649 -2.49 -10.20 15.86
N ASP A 650 -2.44 -8.90 16.09
CA ASP A 650 -1.28 -8.02 15.91
C ASP A 650 -0.77 -7.89 14.45
N TYR A 651 -1.51 -8.40 13.44
CA TYR A 651 -1.08 -8.29 12.04
C TYR A 651 -0.85 -6.83 11.60
N ALA A 652 -1.74 -5.94 12.05
CA ALA A 652 -1.67 -4.51 11.78
C ALA A 652 -1.26 -3.72 13.03
N GLN A 653 -0.31 -4.26 13.80
CA GLN A 653 0.30 -3.54 14.92
C GLN A 653 0.85 -2.18 14.47
N ARG A 654 0.78 -1.20 15.37
CA ARG A 654 1.31 0.17 15.20
C ARG A 654 2.11 0.61 16.41
N GLU A 655 3.12 1.44 16.22
CA GLU A 655 3.80 2.16 17.30
C GLU A 655 3.17 3.54 17.53
N TRP A 656 1.88 3.54 17.90
CA TRP A 656 1.12 4.76 18.16
C TRP A 656 1.05 5.05 19.66
N ALA A 657 1.13 6.34 20.01
CA ALA A 657 0.87 6.78 21.36
C ALA A 657 -0.58 6.44 21.73
N GLY A 658 -0.77 6.02 22.98
CA GLY A 658 -2.02 5.46 23.47
C GLY A 658 -2.23 3.98 23.10
N LEU A 659 -1.83 3.51 21.92
CA LEU A 659 -1.85 2.06 21.61
C LEU A 659 -0.73 1.33 22.37
N ILE A 660 0.47 1.91 22.40
CA ILE A 660 1.57 1.41 23.23
C ILE A 660 1.16 1.39 24.69
N GLN A 661 0.69 2.52 25.22
CA GLN A 661 0.27 2.63 26.60
C GLN A 661 -0.90 1.69 26.98
N HIS A 662 -1.98 1.64 26.20
CA HIS A 662 -3.24 1.02 26.64
C HIS A 662 -3.45 -0.41 26.16
N TYR A 663 -2.68 -0.88 25.18
CA TYR A 663 -2.77 -2.25 24.68
C TYR A 663 -1.48 -3.02 24.95
N TYR A 664 -0.33 -2.57 24.44
CA TYR A 664 0.91 -3.33 24.58
C TYR A 664 1.47 -3.36 26.00
N THR A 665 1.54 -2.21 26.67
CA THR A 665 2.00 -2.14 28.07
C THR A 665 1.09 -2.96 28.99
N SER A 666 -0.22 -2.92 28.76
CA SER A 666 -1.18 -3.73 29.50
C SER A 666 -0.96 -5.24 29.31
N ARG A 667 -0.62 -5.69 28.09
CA ARG A 667 -0.26 -7.09 27.82
C ARG A 667 1.00 -7.53 28.54
N TRP A 668 2.05 -6.71 28.52
CA TRP A 668 3.30 -6.99 29.23
C TRP A 668 3.13 -6.98 30.75
N THR A 669 2.30 -6.06 31.27
CA THR A 669 1.94 -6.02 32.69
C THR A 669 1.21 -7.30 33.10
N PHE A 670 0.21 -7.70 32.31
CA PHE A 670 -0.53 -8.94 32.55
C PHE A 670 0.38 -10.18 32.48
N PHE A 671 1.32 -10.22 31.54
CA PHE A 671 2.34 -11.28 31.47
C PHE A 671 3.21 -11.33 32.73
N CYS A 672 3.72 -10.17 33.17
CA CYS A 672 4.50 -10.05 34.40
C CYS A 672 3.72 -10.52 35.65
N ASP A 673 2.48 -10.07 35.80
CA ASP A 673 1.60 -10.49 36.91
C ASP A 673 1.33 -11.99 36.86
N TRP A 674 1.14 -12.54 35.66
CA TRP A 674 0.96 -13.98 35.45
C TRP A 674 2.18 -14.77 35.92
N LEU A 675 3.39 -14.33 35.56
CA LEU A 675 4.64 -14.99 35.98
C LEU A 675 4.86 -14.94 37.50
N LEU A 676 4.44 -13.85 38.17
CA LEU A 676 4.58 -13.68 39.62
C LEU A 676 3.51 -14.41 40.43
N SER A 677 2.38 -14.77 39.81
CA SER A 677 1.23 -15.42 40.47
C SER A 677 1.13 -16.93 40.22
N HIS A 678 1.95 -17.48 39.31
CA HIS A 678 1.89 -18.90 38.94
C HIS A 678 3.27 -19.55 38.96
N ASP A 679 3.37 -20.70 39.66
CA ASP A 679 4.62 -21.47 39.76
C ASP A 679 5.11 -22.05 38.42
N THR A 680 4.20 -22.27 37.47
CA THR A 680 4.51 -22.81 36.14
C THR A 680 3.76 -22.07 35.04
N PHE A 681 4.44 -21.79 33.93
CA PHE A 681 3.86 -21.06 32.82
C PHE A 681 3.10 -22.02 31.90
N ASN A 682 1.77 -21.98 31.98
CA ASN A 682 0.89 -22.66 31.02
C ASN A 682 0.51 -21.68 29.89
N SER A 683 1.13 -21.83 28.72
CA SER A 683 0.90 -20.95 27.57
C SER A 683 -0.55 -20.95 27.09
N SER A 684 -1.27 -22.08 27.16
CA SER A 684 -2.68 -22.16 26.72
C SER A 684 -3.61 -21.40 27.67
N ALA A 685 -3.41 -21.58 28.98
CA ALA A 685 -4.16 -20.84 30.00
C ALA A 685 -3.88 -19.34 29.93
N PHE A 686 -2.60 -18.96 29.80
CA PHE A 686 -2.19 -17.57 29.63
C PHE A 686 -2.82 -16.93 28.38
N ASN A 687 -2.70 -17.57 27.21
CA ASN A 687 -3.24 -17.06 25.94
C ASN A 687 -4.76 -16.85 26.01
N THR A 688 -5.48 -17.75 26.69
CA THR A 688 -6.92 -17.62 26.89
C THR A 688 -7.23 -16.45 27.84
N ALA A 689 -6.47 -16.31 28.91
CA ALA A 689 -6.69 -15.27 29.90
C ALA A 689 -6.37 -13.87 29.35
N ILE A 690 -5.20 -13.68 28.72
CA ILE A 690 -4.80 -12.38 28.17
C ILE A 690 -5.74 -11.90 27.07
N PHE A 691 -6.25 -12.81 26.23
CA PHE A 691 -7.22 -12.44 25.20
C PHE A 691 -8.51 -11.89 25.82
N ASN A 692 -9.04 -12.55 26.84
CA ASN A 692 -10.31 -12.17 27.45
C ASN A 692 -10.20 -10.98 28.41
N ILE A 693 -9.05 -10.78 29.05
CA ILE A 693 -8.85 -9.75 30.08
C ILE A 693 -8.28 -8.45 29.50
N VAL A 694 -7.43 -8.54 28.48
CA VAL A 694 -6.72 -7.38 27.92
C VAL A 694 -7.13 -7.13 26.47
N GLU A 695 -6.97 -8.12 25.60
CA GLU A 695 -6.97 -7.87 24.16
C GLU A 695 -8.38 -7.58 23.61
N LYS A 696 -9.33 -8.47 23.89
CA LYS A 696 -10.73 -8.30 23.47
C LYS A 696 -11.39 -7.07 24.11
N PRO A 697 -11.21 -6.78 25.41
CA PRO A 697 -11.74 -5.56 26.00
C PRO A 697 -11.20 -4.28 25.36
N PHE A 698 -9.93 -4.24 24.97
CA PHE A 698 -9.39 -3.10 24.20
C PHE A 698 -10.10 -2.94 22.86
N ALA A 699 -10.21 -4.02 22.07
CA ALA A 699 -10.81 -3.99 20.73
C ALA A 699 -12.31 -3.66 20.72
N THR A 700 -13.03 -4.00 21.79
CA THR A 700 -14.50 -3.88 21.86
C THR A 700 -15.01 -2.71 22.70
N ARG A 701 -14.10 -1.91 23.27
CA ARG A 701 -14.45 -0.72 24.05
C ARG A 701 -15.19 0.30 23.15
N PRO A 702 -16.34 0.83 23.59
CA PRO A 702 -17.03 1.90 22.89
C PRO A 702 -16.35 3.26 23.10
#